data_AF-A0A1A8SGY0-F1
#
_entry.id   AF-A0A1A8SGY0-F1
#
_cell.length_a   1.000
_cell.length_b   1.000
_cell.length_c   1.000
_cell.angle_alpha   90.00
_cell.angle_beta   90.00
_cell.angle_gamma   90.00
#
_symmetry.space_group_name_H-M   'P 1'
#
loop_
_entity.id
_entity.type
_entity.pdbx_description
1 polymer ?
#
loop_
_entity_poly.entity_id
_entity_poly.type
_entity_poly.pdbx_seq_one_letter_code
_entity_poly.pdbx_strand_id
1 'polypeptide(L)'
;MAGQQFQYDDSGNTFFYFLTSFVGLIVIPATYYLWPRDQNAEQLRLKSLRRVHGRCLWYRLRLMKSQQSIVPTLKKAALLFGWAVFLLLAYKVSKLDREYQEYNPYEVLNLDPGASVSEIKKQYRILSLKHHPDKGGDEATFMRIVKAHSALTNDESRQNWEMYGNPDGPGATSFGIALPAWIVDQKNSMLVLLVYGLAFMVILPVVVGTWWYRSIRYSGDQILISTTQLFMHFMYKTPNMNMKRLTMVLTAAFEFDPRSNKEATIRPTDNIEVPQLIRELGNINVKKKEPPFCYPYSLKARVLVLAHLARMEVSEELEEDQRFVVRKSPAFLQEMINVGCQLTMMANSRGGFHAPRLVTIENCMKLTQMIVQGLQESKSPLLQLPHFEEEHLRYCISKKYKVRTLQDLVSLKDSDRRSMLRFLGEEKYDEVMAVLGTFPHITMNTKLQVLDDEDSNNITAGSIVTVTVTLTRKRMSDIFEKEQESTCQGDEAANTEEAGDANKAKTKVWQNKSKGAKKAAKSKRKKLTKKKATPALAKSKQANGNVTGNEATAAAVAAKEEEDEASDKGSESDEGEANKDSPSERDEDSDKQSDTEVDEVAGDEEEEWEALQQSIQRRERALLETKSKVTHPAYSLYFPEEKQEWWWLYIADRRDQTLVSMPYHVCTLKDSEEVELKFPAPSKTGNYQYSVILRSDSYLGLDQIKPLKLEVHEAKAMLDNHPQWDIPDTEEEDEEQEDSEGIEESDDEDEDND
;
A
#
# COMPACT_ATOMS: atom_id res chain seq x y z
N MET A 1 -25.51 -17.67 -43.30
CA MET A 1 -24.87 -19.00 -43.25
C MET A 1 -25.93 -20.02 -42.84
N ALA A 2 -26.03 -21.17 -43.51
CA ALA A 2 -26.89 -22.25 -43.04
C ALA A 2 -26.36 -22.82 -41.71
N GLY A 3 -27.23 -23.34 -40.86
CA GLY A 3 -26.88 -23.75 -39.50
C GLY A 3 -25.79 -24.83 -39.47
N GLN A 4 -24.59 -24.47 -39.01
CA GLN A 4 -23.58 -25.45 -38.63
C GLN A 4 -24.11 -26.22 -37.41
N GLN A 5 -24.50 -27.47 -37.64
CA GLN A 5 -25.03 -28.33 -36.58
C GLN A 5 -23.86 -28.81 -35.72
N PHE A 6 -23.57 -28.07 -34.65
CA PHE A 6 -22.54 -28.43 -33.68
C PHE A 6 -22.79 -29.82 -33.11
N GLN A 7 -21.79 -30.69 -33.18
CA GLN A 7 -21.86 -32.02 -32.58
C GLN A 7 -21.41 -31.93 -31.12
N TYR A 8 -22.25 -32.38 -30.20
CA TYR A 8 -21.91 -32.43 -28.78
C TYR A 8 -21.11 -33.69 -28.45
N ASP A 9 -20.46 -33.70 -27.29
CA ASP A 9 -19.67 -34.84 -26.87
C ASP A 9 -20.56 -35.94 -26.28
N ASP A 10 -21.00 -36.85 -27.17
CA ASP A 10 -21.75 -38.07 -26.80
C ASP A 10 -20.90 -39.05 -25.97
N SER A 11 -19.57 -39.02 -26.14
CA SER A 11 -18.62 -39.88 -25.42
C SER A 11 -18.30 -39.37 -24.01
N GLY A 12 -18.36 -38.06 -23.81
CA GLY A 12 -17.87 -37.34 -22.64
C GLY A 12 -16.34 -37.19 -22.56
N ASN A 13 -15.59 -37.79 -23.48
CA ASN A 13 -14.12 -37.83 -23.45
C ASN A 13 -13.50 -36.44 -23.60
N THR A 14 -13.97 -35.67 -24.59
CA THR A 14 -13.51 -34.31 -24.91
C THR A 14 -13.84 -33.35 -23.77
N PHE A 15 -15.02 -33.50 -23.15
CA PHE A 15 -15.40 -32.75 -21.96
C PHE A 15 -14.44 -32.96 -20.80
N PHE A 16 -13.98 -34.19 -20.54
CA PHE A 16 -13.00 -34.43 -19.48
C PHE A 16 -11.64 -33.76 -19.76
N TYR A 17 -11.17 -33.68 -21.00
CA TYR A 17 -9.98 -32.89 -21.36
C TYR A 17 -10.18 -31.38 -21.11
N PHE A 18 -11.33 -30.84 -21.53
CA PHE A 18 -11.68 -29.43 -21.33
C PHE A 18 -11.79 -29.09 -19.83
N LEU A 19 -12.53 -29.89 -19.06
CA LEU A 19 -12.75 -29.70 -17.62
C LEU A 19 -11.44 -29.84 -16.83
N THR A 20 -10.57 -30.79 -17.18
CA THR A 20 -9.25 -30.94 -16.54
C THR A 20 -8.39 -29.70 -16.79
N SER A 21 -8.38 -29.19 -18.02
CA SER A 21 -7.64 -27.97 -18.39
C SER A 21 -8.17 -26.74 -17.64
N PHE A 22 -9.49 -26.56 -17.56
CA PHE A 22 -10.12 -25.45 -16.85
C PHE A 22 -9.86 -25.50 -15.34
N VAL A 23 -9.99 -26.67 -14.71
CA VAL A 23 -9.64 -26.85 -13.29
C VAL A 23 -8.15 -26.60 -13.07
N GLY A 24 -7.25 -27.04 -13.96
CA GLY A 24 -5.82 -26.75 -13.88
C GLY A 24 -5.51 -25.26 -13.96
N LEU A 25 -6.14 -24.54 -14.89
CA LEU A 25 -5.99 -23.09 -15.09
C LEU A 25 -6.43 -22.28 -13.85
N ILE A 26 -7.41 -22.77 -13.08
CA ILE A 26 -7.78 -22.16 -11.80
C ILE A 26 -6.82 -22.61 -10.68
N VAL A 27 -6.66 -23.93 -10.50
CA VAL A 27 -5.97 -24.50 -9.33
C VAL A 27 -4.48 -24.13 -9.30
N ILE A 28 -3.77 -24.13 -10.43
CA ILE A 28 -2.33 -23.89 -10.46
C ILE A 28 -1.98 -22.44 -10.02
N PRO A 29 -2.54 -21.37 -10.63
CA PRO A 29 -2.37 -19.99 -10.14
C PRO A 29 -2.98 -19.79 -8.74
N ALA A 30 -4.11 -20.44 -8.42
CA ALA A 30 -4.68 -20.38 -7.08
C ALA A 30 -3.71 -20.94 -6.02
N THR A 31 -2.94 -22.00 -6.31
CA THR A 31 -1.83 -22.40 -5.43
C THR A 31 -0.80 -21.29 -5.31
N TYR A 32 -0.32 -20.67 -6.40
CA TYR A 32 0.72 -19.64 -6.31
C TYR A 32 0.32 -18.44 -5.41
N TYR A 33 -0.94 -17.98 -5.51
CA TYR A 33 -1.44 -16.82 -4.75
C TYR A 33 -2.05 -17.14 -3.37
N LEU A 34 -2.67 -18.32 -3.19
CA LEU A 34 -3.35 -18.69 -1.94
C LEU A 34 -2.52 -19.65 -1.06
N TRP A 35 -1.39 -20.18 -1.54
CA TRP A 35 -0.47 -20.93 -0.69
C TRP A 35 0.02 -20.02 0.45
N PRO A 36 -0.05 -20.47 1.72
CA PRO A 36 0.24 -19.63 2.86
C PRO A 36 1.75 -19.43 3.04
N ARG A 37 2.31 -18.49 2.26
CA ARG A 37 3.57 -17.82 2.55
C ARG A 37 3.54 -17.27 3.99
N ASP A 38 4.69 -17.38 4.65
CA ASP A 38 5.09 -16.50 5.75
C ASP A 38 4.25 -16.48 7.04
N GLN A 39 3.53 -17.56 7.36
CA GLN A 39 2.97 -17.78 8.72
C GLN A 39 4.03 -17.62 9.84
N ASN A 40 5.29 -17.94 9.54
CA ASN A 40 6.42 -17.77 10.45
C ASN A 40 6.95 -16.32 10.55
N ALA A 41 6.77 -15.49 9.51
CA ALA A 41 7.28 -14.11 9.51
C ALA A 41 6.48 -13.21 10.45
N GLU A 42 5.16 -13.39 10.55
CA GLU A 42 4.36 -12.69 11.57
C GLU A 42 4.83 -13.05 12.99
N GLN A 43 5.12 -14.33 13.26
CA GLN A 43 5.68 -14.75 14.54
C GLN A 43 7.08 -14.19 14.80
N LEU A 44 7.92 -14.06 13.76
CA LEU A 44 9.25 -13.45 13.87
C LEU A 44 9.16 -11.95 14.19
N ARG A 45 8.25 -11.23 13.51
CA ARG A 45 7.92 -9.82 13.76
C ARG A 45 7.36 -9.60 15.16
N LEU A 46 6.47 -10.47 15.63
CA LEU A 46 5.95 -10.41 17.01
C LEU A 46 7.03 -10.74 18.05
N LYS A 47 8.07 -11.52 17.71
CA LYS A 47 9.24 -11.74 18.58
C LYS A 47 10.13 -10.50 18.64
N SER A 48 10.42 -9.83 17.52
CA SER A 48 11.26 -8.61 17.53
C SER A 48 10.56 -7.42 18.20
N LEU A 49 9.25 -7.25 18.00
CA LEU A 49 8.47 -6.19 18.64
C LEU A 49 8.28 -6.38 20.16
N ARG A 50 8.50 -7.59 20.69
CA ARG A 50 8.21 -7.95 22.10
C ARG A 50 8.85 -7.02 23.12
N ARG A 51 10.10 -6.60 22.93
CA ARG A 51 10.83 -5.76 23.91
C ARG A 51 10.16 -4.41 24.16
N VAL A 52 9.48 -3.88 23.15
CA VAL A 52 8.81 -2.57 23.19
C VAL A 52 7.31 -2.77 23.43
N HIS A 53 6.65 -3.54 22.56
CA HIS A 53 5.20 -3.66 22.51
C HIS A 53 4.61 -4.77 23.40
N GLY A 54 5.42 -5.49 24.18
CA GLY A 54 5.01 -6.68 24.94
C GLY A 54 3.83 -6.48 25.90
N ARG A 55 3.63 -5.26 26.44
CA ARG A 55 2.50 -4.90 27.31
C ARG A 55 1.28 -4.34 26.57
N CYS A 56 1.42 -3.88 25.33
CA CYS A 56 0.35 -3.25 24.55
C CYS A 56 -0.86 -4.18 24.41
N LEU A 57 -2.07 -3.65 24.60
CA LEU A 57 -3.31 -4.43 24.50
C LEU A 57 -3.42 -5.15 23.14
N TRP A 58 -3.19 -4.43 22.03
CA TRP A 58 -3.21 -5.01 20.69
C TRP A 58 -2.24 -6.18 20.52
N TYR A 59 -1.04 -6.14 21.13
CA TYR A 59 -0.03 -7.19 21.01
C TYR A 59 -0.50 -8.47 21.72
N ARG A 60 -1.07 -8.33 22.93
CA ARG A 60 -1.67 -9.44 23.68
C ARG A 60 -2.86 -10.06 22.93
N LEU A 61 -3.76 -9.23 22.40
CA LEU A 61 -4.90 -9.67 21.59
C LEU A 61 -4.46 -10.37 20.28
N ARG A 62 -3.39 -9.89 19.63
CA ARG A 62 -2.85 -10.49 18.41
C ARG A 62 -2.26 -11.88 18.67
N LEU A 63 -1.53 -12.06 19.78
CA LEU A 63 -1.01 -13.37 20.19
C LEU A 63 -2.14 -14.39 20.39
N MET A 64 -3.21 -14.01 21.10
CA MET A 64 -4.38 -14.87 21.29
C MET A 64 -5.06 -15.23 19.95
N LYS A 65 -5.34 -14.21 19.12
CA LYS A 65 -6.04 -14.40 17.83
C LYS A 65 -5.24 -15.24 16.82
N SER A 66 -3.91 -15.17 16.86
CA SER A 66 -3.01 -15.97 16.02
C SER A 66 -3.14 -17.49 16.28
N GLN A 67 -3.57 -17.90 17.47
CA GLN A 67 -3.77 -19.32 17.81
C GLN A 67 -5.12 -19.90 17.34
N GLN A 68 -6.09 -19.05 16.95
CA GLN A 68 -7.48 -19.44 16.73
C GLN A 68 -7.95 -19.37 15.26
N SER A 69 -7.14 -18.87 14.33
CA SER A 69 -7.58 -18.66 12.94
C SER A 69 -7.72 -19.98 12.16
N ILE A 70 -8.95 -20.36 11.83
CA ILE A 70 -9.27 -21.51 10.94
C ILE A 70 -9.07 -21.15 9.46
N VAL A 71 -9.07 -19.87 9.09
CA VAL A 71 -8.89 -19.39 7.70
C VAL A 71 -7.69 -20.02 6.96
N PRO A 72 -6.46 -20.09 7.51
CA PRO A 72 -5.34 -20.74 6.82
C PRO A 72 -5.49 -22.26 6.65
N THR A 73 -6.19 -22.97 7.56
CA THR A 73 -6.45 -24.41 7.37
C THR A 73 -7.56 -24.64 6.35
N LEU A 74 -8.58 -23.77 6.32
CA LEU A 74 -9.63 -23.80 5.29
C LEU A 74 -9.07 -23.47 3.89
N LYS A 75 -8.15 -22.50 3.76
CA LYS A 75 -7.42 -22.25 2.50
C LYS A 75 -6.62 -23.48 2.04
N LYS A 76 -5.86 -24.12 2.96
CA LYS A 76 -5.13 -25.37 2.66
C LYS A 76 -6.09 -26.49 2.23
N ALA A 77 -7.22 -26.66 2.92
CA ALA A 77 -8.22 -27.68 2.59
C ALA A 77 -8.88 -27.44 1.22
N ALA A 78 -9.22 -26.20 0.88
CA ALA A 78 -9.78 -25.84 -0.42
C ALA A 78 -8.78 -26.09 -1.58
N LEU A 79 -7.50 -25.76 -1.39
CA LEU A 79 -6.46 -26.07 -2.37
C LEU A 79 -6.25 -27.59 -2.51
N LEU A 80 -6.18 -28.33 -1.39
CA LEU A 80 -6.07 -29.79 -1.42
C LEU A 80 -7.26 -30.47 -2.10
N PHE A 81 -8.49 -29.95 -1.90
CA PHE A 81 -9.69 -30.42 -2.59
C PHE A 81 -9.60 -30.13 -4.10
N GLY A 82 -9.19 -28.92 -4.49
CA GLY A 82 -8.96 -28.56 -5.91
C GLY A 82 -7.93 -29.47 -6.58
N TRP A 83 -6.81 -29.76 -5.92
CA TRP A 83 -5.80 -30.71 -6.40
C TRP A 83 -6.31 -32.16 -6.44
N ALA A 84 -7.12 -32.59 -5.47
CA ALA A 84 -7.74 -33.92 -5.50
C ALA A 84 -8.73 -34.09 -6.66
N VAL A 85 -9.54 -33.06 -6.95
CA VAL A 85 -10.42 -33.01 -8.12
C VAL A 85 -9.61 -33.02 -9.42
N PHE A 86 -8.57 -32.19 -9.53
CA PHE A 86 -7.69 -32.15 -10.68
C PHE A 86 -7.02 -33.51 -10.96
N LEU A 87 -6.48 -34.17 -9.93
CA LEU A 87 -5.84 -35.48 -10.06
C LEU A 87 -6.85 -36.60 -10.37
N LEU A 88 -8.08 -36.53 -9.84
CA LEU A 88 -9.16 -37.47 -10.17
C LEU A 88 -9.59 -37.32 -11.63
N LEU A 89 -9.73 -36.08 -12.12
CA LEU A 89 -10.03 -35.79 -13.52
C LEU A 89 -8.90 -36.24 -14.44
N ALA A 90 -7.64 -35.94 -14.11
CA ALA A 90 -6.47 -36.41 -14.85
C ALA A 90 -6.38 -37.95 -14.89
N TYR A 91 -6.68 -38.64 -13.79
CA TYR A 91 -6.75 -40.11 -13.74
C TYR A 91 -7.90 -40.71 -14.56
N LYS A 92 -9.03 -40.00 -14.64
CA LYS A 92 -10.14 -40.35 -15.55
C LYS A 92 -9.70 -40.18 -17.00
N VAL A 93 -9.11 -39.04 -17.34
CA VAL A 93 -8.55 -38.74 -18.68
C VAL A 93 -7.48 -39.75 -19.10
N SER A 94 -6.57 -40.16 -18.21
CA SER A 94 -5.54 -41.18 -18.52
C SER A 94 -6.10 -42.61 -18.66
N LYS A 95 -7.41 -42.80 -18.45
CA LYS A 95 -8.14 -44.05 -18.68
C LYS A 95 -9.16 -43.95 -19.82
N LEU A 96 -9.12 -42.87 -20.60
CA LEU A 96 -9.87 -42.77 -21.84
C LEU A 96 -9.00 -43.35 -22.95
N ASP A 97 -9.44 -44.48 -23.50
CA ASP A 97 -8.76 -45.08 -24.64
C ASP A 97 -8.82 -44.13 -25.85
N ARG A 98 -7.66 -43.86 -26.46
CA ARG A 98 -7.60 -43.07 -27.70
C ARG A 98 -8.05 -43.96 -28.86
N GLU A 99 -9.36 -43.98 -29.13
CA GLU A 99 -9.91 -44.47 -30.40
C GLU A 99 -9.54 -43.52 -31.55
N TYR A 100 -8.24 -43.48 -31.88
CA TYR A 100 -7.70 -42.84 -33.06
C TYR A 100 -6.99 -43.89 -33.90
N GLN A 101 -7.79 -44.81 -34.46
CA GLN A 101 -7.31 -45.73 -35.50
C GLN A 101 -7.13 -44.92 -36.78
N GLU A 102 -5.87 -44.63 -37.11
CA GLU A 102 -5.48 -44.13 -38.42
C GLU A 102 -5.96 -45.11 -39.49
N TYR A 103 -6.63 -44.62 -40.54
CA TYR A 103 -7.34 -45.49 -41.48
C TYR A 103 -6.36 -46.16 -42.45
N ASN A 104 -5.79 -47.29 -42.04
CA ASN A 104 -4.92 -48.10 -42.90
C ASN A 104 -5.71 -49.18 -43.66
N PRO A 105 -5.95 -49.03 -44.98
CA PRO A 105 -6.69 -50.01 -45.77
C PRO A 105 -5.93 -51.34 -45.95
N TYR A 106 -4.60 -51.37 -45.80
CA TYR A 106 -3.83 -52.63 -45.84
C TYR A 106 -4.11 -53.48 -44.60
N GLU A 107 -4.16 -52.88 -43.40
CA GLU A 107 -4.52 -53.57 -42.16
C GLU A 107 -5.97 -54.11 -42.19
N VAL A 108 -6.93 -53.31 -42.70
CA VAL A 108 -8.33 -53.74 -42.86
C VAL A 108 -8.45 -54.97 -43.77
N LEU A 109 -7.58 -55.12 -44.77
CA LEU A 109 -7.52 -56.29 -45.65
C LEU A 109 -6.55 -57.39 -45.19
N ASN A 110 -5.86 -57.20 -44.06
CA ASN A 110 -4.79 -58.09 -43.55
C ASN A 110 -3.71 -58.37 -44.61
N LEU A 111 -3.14 -57.30 -45.16
CA LEU A 111 -2.08 -57.31 -46.17
C LEU A 111 -0.89 -56.44 -45.73
N ASP A 112 0.31 -56.79 -46.19
CA ASP A 112 1.49 -55.96 -45.99
C ASP A 112 1.44 -54.69 -46.87
N PRO A 113 1.99 -53.54 -46.40
CA PRO A 113 2.11 -52.33 -47.22
C PRO A 113 2.94 -52.59 -48.47
N GLY A 114 2.31 -52.50 -49.64
CA GLY A 114 2.91 -52.82 -50.95
C GLY A 114 2.44 -54.13 -51.60
N ALA A 115 1.47 -54.85 -51.01
CA ALA A 115 0.82 -56.00 -51.63
C ALA A 115 0.27 -55.69 -53.04
N SER A 116 0.34 -56.66 -53.96
CA SER A 116 -0.07 -56.44 -55.35
C SER A 116 -1.59 -56.28 -55.51
N VAL A 117 -2.03 -55.60 -56.58
CA VAL A 117 -3.46 -55.45 -56.93
C VAL A 117 -4.15 -56.82 -57.11
N SER A 118 -3.40 -57.85 -57.52
CA SER A 118 -3.84 -59.25 -57.57
C SER A 118 -4.13 -59.85 -56.18
N GLU A 119 -3.31 -59.53 -55.18
CA GLU A 119 -3.46 -60.01 -53.80
C GLU A 119 -4.54 -59.24 -53.04
N ILE A 120 -4.63 -57.92 -53.25
CA ILE A 120 -5.71 -57.05 -52.77
C ILE A 120 -7.07 -57.59 -53.22
N LYS A 121 -7.25 -57.86 -54.53
CA LYS A 121 -8.48 -58.44 -55.08
C LYS A 121 -8.76 -59.86 -54.58
N LYS A 122 -7.72 -60.65 -54.30
CA LYS A 122 -7.83 -62.01 -53.76
C LYS A 122 -8.29 -62.00 -52.29
N GLN A 123 -7.70 -61.18 -51.43
CA GLN A 123 -8.11 -61.07 -50.03
C GLN A 123 -9.47 -60.40 -49.89
N TYR A 124 -9.76 -59.35 -50.66
CA TYR A 124 -11.10 -58.76 -50.71
C TYR A 124 -12.16 -59.82 -51.04
N ARG A 125 -11.95 -60.66 -52.07
CA ARG A 125 -12.88 -61.74 -52.40
C ARG A 125 -13.07 -62.76 -51.26
N ILE A 126 -12.02 -63.05 -50.47
CA ILE A 126 -12.10 -63.97 -49.32
C ILE A 126 -12.85 -63.32 -48.15
N LEU A 127 -12.49 -62.07 -47.80
CA LEU A 127 -13.06 -61.33 -46.68
C LEU A 127 -14.52 -60.96 -46.94
N SER A 128 -14.87 -60.47 -48.14
CA SER A 128 -16.26 -60.18 -48.53
C SER A 128 -17.12 -61.43 -48.64
N LEU A 129 -16.57 -62.61 -48.95
CA LEU A 129 -17.33 -63.87 -48.89
C LEU A 129 -17.61 -64.34 -47.46
N LYS A 130 -16.75 -63.96 -46.50
CA LYS A 130 -16.84 -64.29 -45.06
C LYS A 130 -17.72 -63.29 -44.29
N HIS A 131 -17.66 -62.01 -44.64
CA HIS A 131 -18.35 -60.91 -43.95
C HIS A 131 -19.59 -60.42 -44.71
N HIS A 132 -20.10 -61.14 -45.71
CA HIS A 132 -21.29 -60.75 -46.46
C HIS A 132 -22.54 -60.65 -45.56
N PRO A 133 -23.36 -59.58 -45.65
CA PRO A 133 -24.56 -59.43 -44.81
C PRO A 133 -25.52 -60.63 -44.96
N ASP A 134 -25.83 -61.03 -46.21
CA ASP A 134 -26.69 -62.20 -46.53
C ASP A 134 -26.19 -63.55 -45.95
N LYS A 135 -24.98 -63.60 -45.40
CA LYS A 135 -24.38 -64.79 -44.78
C LYS A 135 -24.18 -64.66 -43.28
N GLY A 136 -24.75 -63.62 -42.66
CA GLY A 136 -24.62 -63.34 -41.22
C GLY A 136 -23.32 -62.62 -40.84
N GLY A 137 -22.66 -61.96 -41.80
CA GLY A 137 -21.56 -61.04 -41.52
C GLY A 137 -22.06 -59.68 -41.03
N ASP A 138 -21.26 -58.99 -40.22
CA ASP A 138 -21.55 -57.61 -39.80
C ASP A 138 -21.35 -56.62 -40.96
N GLU A 139 -22.42 -55.90 -41.29
CA GLU A 139 -22.48 -54.88 -42.34
C GLU A 139 -21.44 -53.77 -42.13
N ALA A 140 -21.14 -53.39 -40.88
CA ALA A 140 -20.11 -52.37 -40.61
C ALA A 140 -18.70 -52.89 -40.96
N THR A 141 -18.35 -54.13 -40.62
CA THR A 141 -17.10 -54.74 -41.12
C THR A 141 -17.08 -54.89 -42.64
N PHE A 142 -18.20 -55.27 -43.27
CA PHE A 142 -18.29 -55.40 -44.72
C PHE A 142 -18.01 -54.06 -45.43
N MET A 143 -18.65 -52.97 -44.97
CA MET A 143 -18.45 -51.63 -45.53
C MET A 143 -17.02 -51.12 -45.33
N ARG A 144 -16.35 -51.44 -44.20
CA ARG A 144 -14.92 -51.15 -44.01
C ARG A 144 -14.04 -51.90 -45.01
N ILE A 145 -14.32 -53.18 -45.27
CA ILE A 145 -13.61 -54.02 -46.25
C ILE A 145 -13.81 -53.51 -47.68
N VAL A 146 -15.04 -53.09 -48.04
CA VAL A 146 -15.34 -52.46 -49.34
C VAL A 146 -14.58 -51.15 -49.51
N LYS A 147 -14.61 -50.27 -48.51
CA LYS A 147 -13.89 -48.98 -48.52
C LYS A 147 -12.37 -49.16 -48.58
N ALA A 148 -11.83 -50.20 -47.93
CA ALA A 148 -10.40 -50.50 -47.99
C ALA A 148 -9.97 -51.04 -49.36
N HIS A 149 -10.82 -51.86 -49.99
CA HIS A 149 -10.57 -52.33 -51.34
C HIS A 149 -10.69 -51.21 -52.38
N SER A 150 -11.65 -50.28 -52.27
CA SER A 150 -11.73 -49.12 -53.18
C SER A 150 -10.51 -48.20 -53.01
N ALA A 151 -10.13 -47.89 -51.77
CA ALA A 151 -8.94 -47.09 -51.43
C ALA A 151 -7.65 -47.56 -52.14
N LEU A 152 -7.48 -48.87 -52.31
CA LEU A 152 -6.28 -49.46 -52.91
C LEU A 152 -6.45 -49.86 -54.39
N THR A 153 -7.66 -49.77 -54.95
CA THR A 153 -7.97 -50.27 -56.32
C THR A 153 -8.40 -49.16 -57.28
N ASN A 154 -8.88 -48.02 -56.79
CA ASN A 154 -9.21 -46.85 -57.60
C ASN A 154 -8.21 -45.72 -57.33
N ASP A 155 -7.54 -45.24 -58.39
CA ASP A 155 -6.43 -44.29 -58.31
C ASP A 155 -6.81 -42.94 -57.68
N GLU A 156 -8.05 -42.49 -57.87
CA GLU A 156 -8.56 -41.24 -57.26
C GLU A 156 -8.68 -41.38 -55.74
N SER A 157 -9.38 -42.42 -55.25
CA SER A 157 -9.48 -42.69 -53.82
C SER A 157 -8.14 -43.08 -53.18
N ARG A 158 -7.21 -43.60 -53.98
CA ARG A 158 -5.84 -43.86 -53.56
C ARG A 158 -5.06 -42.56 -53.35
N GLN A 159 -5.09 -41.64 -54.31
CA GLN A 159 -4.48 -40.32 -54.17
C GLN A 159 -5.11 -39.52 -53.02
N ASN A 160 -6.43 -39.63 -52.83
CA ASN A 160 -7.11 -39.04 -51.68
C ASN A 160 -6.61 -39.61 -50.34
N TRP A 161 -6.39 -40.93 -50.26
CA TRP A 161 -5.81 -41.54 -49.06
C TRP A 161 -4.33 -41.16 -48.86
N GLU A 162 -3.53 -41.13 -49.92
CA GLU A 162 -2.12 -40.71 -49.89
C GLU A 162 -1.93 -39.20 -49.57
N MET A 163 -2.90 -38.35 -49.90
CA MET A 163 -2.90 -36.89 -49.61
C MET A 163 -3.57 -36.50 -48.28
N TYR A 164 -4.65 -37.18 -47.89
CA TYR A 164 -5.54 -36.77 -46.78
C TYR A 164 -5.77 -37.84 -45.70
N GLY A 165 -5.14 -39.02 -45.81
CA GLY A 165 -5.30 -40.13 -44.85
C GLY A 165 -6.65 -40.86 -44.91
N ASN A 166 -7.56 -40.44 -45.80
CA ASN A 166 -8.90 -41.00 -45.95
C ASN A 166 -9.28 -41.09 -47.45
N PRO A 167 -9.71 -42.26 -47.98
CA PRO A 167 -9.96 -42.43 -49.42
C PRO A 167 -11.16 -41.63 -49.96
N ASP A 168 -12.02 -41.11 -49.10
CA ASP A 168 -13.17 -40.28 -49.51
C ASP A 168 -12.77 -38.81 -49.82
N GLY A 169 -11.48 -38.46 -49.67
CA GLY A 169 -10.97 -37.10 -49.86
C GLY A 169 -10.89 -36.29 -48.57
N PRO A 170 -10.73 -34.95 -48.66
CA PRO A 170 -10.60 -34.08 -47.50
C PRO A 170 -11.89 -34.11 -46.68
N GLY A 171 -11.80 -34.67 -45.47
CA GLY A 171 -12.96 -34.83 -44.59
C GLY A 171 -13.60 -33.48 -44.23
N ALA A 172 -14.93 -33.42 -44.27
CA ALA A 172 -15.68 -32.24 -43.84
C ALA A 172 -15.38 -31.95 -42.36
N THR A 173 -14.94 -30.72 -42.06
CA THR A 173 -14.57 -30.28 -40.72
C THR A 173 -15.81 -30.13 -39.83
N SER A 174 -16.17 -31.19 -39.10
CA SER A 174 -17.24 -31.13 -38.10
C SER A 174 -16.79 -30.33 -36.86
N PHE A 175 -17.47 -29.21 -36.61
CA PHE A 175 -17.22 -28.40 -35.41
C PHE A 175 -17.91 -29.04 -34.20
N GLY A 176 -17.14 -29.81 -33.43
CA GLY A 176 -17.59 -30.39 -32.16
C GLY A 176 -17.48 -29.38 -31.00
N ILE A 177 -18.47 -29.40 -30.10
CA ILE A 177 -18.42 -28.67 -28.82
C ILE A 177 -18.12 -29.68 -27.70
N ALA A 178 -17.09 -29.40 -26.91
CA ALA A 178 -16.65 -30.23 -25.78
C ALA A 178 -17.61 -30.21 -24.55
N LEU A 179 -18.90 -29.97 -24.77
CA LEU A 179 -19.95 -30.08 -23.74
C LEU A 179 -20.65 -31.44 -23.89
N PRO A 180 -20.92 -32.17 -22.80
CA PRO A 180 -21.61 -33.45 -22.86
C PRO A 180 -23.01 -33.32 -23.44
N ALA A 181 -23.37 -34.22 -24.37
CA ALA A 181 -24.67 -34.20 -25.03
C ALA A 181 -25.84 -34.25 -24.04
N TRP A 182 -25.70 -34.93 -22.89
CA TRP A 182 -26.75 -35.03 -21.86
C TRP A 182 -27.19 -33.68 -21.26
N ILE A 183 -26.37 -32.62 -21.34
CA ILE A 183 -26.74 -31.28 -20.86
C ILE A 183 -27.76 -30.62 -21.81
N VAL A 184 -27.67 -30.94 -23.10
CA VAL A 184 -28.47 -30.34 -24.18
C VAL A 184 -29.62 -31.26 -24.63
N ASP A 185 -29.55 -32.57 -24.32
CA ASP A 185 -30.63 -33.55 -24.55
C ASP A 185 -31.98 -33.06 -24.00
N GLN A 186 -33.06 -33.31 -24.75
CA GLN A 186 -34.39 -32.73 -24.54
C GLN A 186 -34.99 -33.04 -23.16
N LYS A 187 -34.53 -34.10 -22.50
CA LYS A 187 -34.96 -34.50 -21.14
C LYS A 187 -34.41 -33.57 -20.06
N ASN A 188 -33.21 -33.04 -20.25
CA ASN A 188 -32.47 -32.27 -19.26
C ASN A 188 -32.41 -30.77 -19.60
N SER A 189 -32.51 -30.40 -20.88
CA SER A 189 -32.41 -29.02 -21.34
C SER A 189 -33.39 -28.07 -20.64
N MET A 190 -34.61 -28.52 -20.33
CA MET A 190 -35.58 -27.76 -19.52
C MET A 190 -35.12 -27.50 -18.07
N LEU A 191 -34.44 -28.46 -17.44
CA LEU A 191 -33.86 -28.28 -16.10
C LEU A 191 -32.64 -27.36 -16.13
N VAL A 192 -31.78 -27.50 -17.15
CA VAL A 192 -30.60 -26.64 -17.35
C VAL A 192 -31.03 -25.19 -17.62
N LEU A 193 -32.05 -24.99 -18.47
CA LEU A 193 -32.63 -23.68 -18.76
C LEU A 193 -33.30 -23.06 -17.52
N LEU A 194 -33.99 -23.86 -16.70
CA LEU A 194 -34.58 -23.41 -15.44
C LEU A 194 -33.49 -22.97 -14.45
N VAL A 195 -32.42 -23.76 -14.28
CA VAL A 195 -31.29 -23.42 -13.41
C VAL A 195 -30.57 -22.16 -13.91
N TYR A 196 -30.37 -22.02 -15.23
CA TYR A 196 -29.80 -20.82 -15.83
C TYR A 196 -30.68 -19.59 -15.61
N GLY A 197 -32.00 -19.71 -15.86
CA GLY A 197 -32.97 -18.65 -15.61
C GLY A 197 -33.01 -18.23 -14.14
N LEU A 198 -32.99 -19.18 -13.21
CA LEU A 198 -32.91 -18.92 -11.77
C LEU A 198 -31.58 -18.24 -11.39
N ALA A 199 -30.46 -18.65 -12.00
CA ALA A 199 -29.16 -18.02 -11.76
C ALA A 199 -29.12 -16.55 -12.21
N PHE A 200 -29.62 -16.25 -13.42
CA PHE A 200 -29.53 -14.89 -13.99
C PHE A 200 -30.69 -13.95 -13.63
N MET A 201 -31.89 -14.48 -13.34
CA MET A 201 -33.08 -13.67 -13.00
C MET A 201 -33.35 -13.58 -11.49
N VAL A 202 -32.80 -14.51 -10.68
CA VAL A 202 -32.99 -14.49 -9.22
C VAL A 202 -31.67 -14.35 -8.47
N ILE A 203 -30.69 -15.22 -8.68
CA ILE A 203 -29.44 -15.19 -7.90
C ILE A 203 -28.62 -13.94 -8.23
N LEU A 204 -28.36 -13.64 -9.50
CA LEU A 204 -27.58 -12.47 -9.90
C LEU A 204 -28.21 -11.15 -9.39
N PRO A 205 -29.51 -10.84 -9.60
CA PRO A 205 -30.09 -9.59 -9.11
C PRO A 205 -30.19 -9.53 -7.58
N VAL A 206 -30.43 -10.66 -6.89
CA VAL A 206 -30.42 -10.68 -5.42
C VAL A 206 -29.01 -10.46 -4.86
N VAL A 207 -27.98 -11.07 -5.44
CA VAL A 207 -26.58 -10.88 -5.00
C VAL A 207 -26.09 -9.46 -5.28
N VAL A 208 -26.26 -8.97 -6.52
CA VAL A 208 -25.86 -7.61 -6.91
C VAL A 208 -26.66 -6.56 -6.12
N GLY A 209 -27.97 -6.74 -6.00
CA GLY A 209 -28.83 -5.85 -5.20
C GLY A 209 -28.46 -5.84 -3.71
N THR A 210 -28.23 -7.01 -3.10
CA THR A 210 -27.82 -7.11 -1.69
C THR A 210 -26.44 -6.48 -1.45
N TRP A 211 -25.51 -6.63 -2.40
CA TRP A 211 -24.21 -5.95 -2.36
C TRP A 211 -24.37 -4.43 -2.50
N TRP A 212 -25.11 -3.96 -3.50
CA TRP A 212 -25.36 -2.55 -3.76
C TRP A 212 -26.04 -1.85 -2.57
N TYR A 213 -27.21 -2.34 -2.13
CA TYR A 213 -27.95 -1.80 -0.98
C TYR A 213 -27.21 -1.90 0.36
N ARG A 214 -26.13 -2.68 0.43
CA ARG A 214 -25.20 -2.71 1.58
C ARG A 214 -24.06 -1.71 1.41
N SER A 215 -23.54 -1.54 0.19
CA SER A 215 -22.42 -0.64 -0.14
C SER A 215 -22.83 0.83 -0.05
N ILE A 216 -23.94 1.23 -0.68
CA ILE A 216 -24.42 2.64 -0.74
C ILE A 216 -24.79 3.27 0.61
N ARG A 217 -24.71 2.52 1.70
CA ARG A 217 -24.95 3.03 3.07
C ARG A 217 -23.71 3.67 3.68
N TYR A 218 -22.54 3.47 3.07
CA TYR A 218 -21.26 3.91 3.60
C TYR A 218 -20.61 4.98 2.71
N SER A 219 -19.99 5.97 3.37
CA SER A 219 -19.01 6.89 2.81
C SER A 219 -17.78 6.12 2.30
N GLY A 220 -16.92 6.76 1.49
CA GLY A 220 -15.68 6.17 0.97
C GLY A 220 -14.80 5.57 2.08
N ASP A 221 -14.70 6.27 3.21
CA ASP A 221 -13.96 5.87 4.42
C ASP A 221 -14.64 4.73 5.24
N GLN A 222 -15.64 4.04 4.68
CA GLN A 222 -16.36 2.91 5.29
C GLN A 222 -17.13 3.26 6.58
N ILE A 223 -17.62 4.50 6.65
CA ILE A 223 -18.41 5.08 7.75
C ILE A 223 -19.85 5.28 7.27
N LEU A 224 -20.85 5.04 8.12
CA LEU A 224 -22.26 5.09 7.73
C LEU A 224 -22.67 6.52 7.37
N ILE A 225 -23.32 6.73 6.23
CA ILE A 225 -23.68 8.09 5.74
C ILE A 225 -24.55 8.84 6.76
N SER A 226 -25.42 8.15 7.50
CA SER A 226 -26.21 8.75 8.59
C SER A 226 -25.34 9.30 9.74
N THR A 227 -24.16 8.73 9.97
CA THR A 227 -23.17 9.22 10.94
C THR A 227 -22.40 10.44 10.39
N THR A 228 -22.01 10.43 9.11
CA THR A 228 -21.44 11.60 8.43
C THR A 228 -22.42 12.78 8.46
N GLN A 229 -23.71 12.54 8.18
CA GLN A 229 -24.80 13.54 8.31
C GLN A 229 -24.97 14.05 9.75
N LEU A 230 -24.86 13.17 10.74
CA LEU A 230 -24.94 13.53 12.16
C LEU A 230 -23.78 14.45 12.57
N PHE A 231 -22.57 14.16 12.10
CA PHE A 231 -21.40 14.99 12.33
C PHE A 231 -21.55 16.34 11.62
N MET A 232 -21.98 16.37 10.36
CA MET A 232 -22.25 17.60 9.62
C MET A 232 -23.26 18.50 10.34
N HIS A 233 -24.37 17.92 10.81
CA HIS A 233 -25.37 18.65 11.58
C HIS A 233 -24.79 19.31 12.84
N PHE A 234 -24.00 18.58 13.64
CA PHE A 234 -23.46 19.12 14.89
C PHE A 234 -22.24 20.04 14.72
N MET A 235 -21.41 19.83 13.71
CA MET A 235 -20.33 20.73 13.35
C MET A 235 -20.88 22.09 12.87
N TYR A 236 -21.94 22.09 12.07
CA TYR A 236 -22.65 23.31 11.64
C TYR A 236 -23.43 23.98 12.79
N LYS A 237 -24.23 23.21 13.55
CA LYS A 237 -25.05 23.72 14.66
C LYS A 237 -24.23 24.24 15.84
N THR A 238 -23.02 23.72 16.04
CA THR A 238 -22.09 24.19 17.07
C THR A 238 -20.67 24.37 16.53
N PRO A 239 -20.36 25.51 15.87
CA PRO A 239 -19.04 25.75 15.26
C PRO A 239 -17.85 25.73 16.24
N ASN A 240 -18.10 25.93 17.55
CA ASN A 240 -17.10 25.87 18.61
C ASN A 240 -17.46 24.76 19.62
N MET A 241 -16.83 23.59 19.49
CA MET A 241 -17.05 22.43 20.36
C MET A 241 -15.86 22.22 21.30
N ASN A 242 -16.13 22.33 22.60
CA ASN A 242 -15.19 21.87 23.63
C ASN A 242 -15.10 20.33 23.64
N MET A 243 -14.02 19.80 24.23
CA MET A 243 -13.75 18.36 24.28
C MET A 243 -14.95 17.54 24.79
N LYS A 244 -15.67 18.01 25.83
CA LYS A 244 -16.85 17.32 26.36
C LYS A 244 -17.99 17.21 25.34
N ARG A 245 -18.31 18.29 24.59
CA ARG A 245 -19.32 18.27 23.52
C ARG A 245 -18.86 17.43 22.33
N LEU A 246 -17.57 17.46 22.00
CA LEU A 246 -16.98 16.65 20.96
C LEU A 246 -17.10 15.15 21.26
N THR A 247 -16.71 14.70 22.46
CA THR A 247 -16.89 13.29 22.88
C THR A 247 -18.37 12.89 22.85
N MET A 248 -19.31 13.79 23.17
CA MET A 248 -20.75 13.51 23.01
C MET A 248 -21.17 13.27 21.54
N VAL A 249 -20.61 14.03 20.58
CA VAL A 249 -20.91 13.88 19.14
C VAL A 249 -20.27 12.62 18.56
N LEU A 250 -18.99 12.37 18.86
CA LEU A 250 -18.31 11.12 18.49
C LEU A 250 -19.09 9.89 18.98
N THR A 251 -19.50 9.89 20.25
CA THR A 251 -20.23 8.76 20.86
C THR A 251 -21.71 8.73 20.53
N ALA A 252 -22.18 9.53 19.58
CA ALA A 252 -23.53 9.48 19.03
C ALA A 252 -23.64 8.72 17.69
N ALA A 253 -22.50 8.36 17.08
CA ALA A 253 -22.40 7.61 15.83
C ALA A 253 -23.30 6.37 15.80
N PHE A 254 -24.02 6.17 14.68
CA PHE A 254 -25.01 5.11 14.53
C PHE A 254 -24.39 3.72 14.44
N GLU A 255 -23.10 3.59 14.17
CA GLU A 255 -22.35 2.33 14.23
C GLU A 255 -22.26 1.74 15.64
N PHE A 256 -22.59 2.54 16.67
CA PHE A 256 -22.75 2.09 18.04
C PHE A 256 -24.21 1.72 18.39
N ASP A 257 -25.19 1.95 17.50
CA ASP A 257 -26.57 1.48 17.65
C ASP A 257 -26.72 0.07 17.07
N PRO A 258 -27.12 -0.95 17.87
CA PRO A 258 -27.38 -2.31 17.40
C PRO A 258 -28.40 -2.41 16.25
N ARG A 259 -29.24 -1.39 16.06
CA ARG A 259 -30.22 -1.30 14.96
C ARG A 259 -29.56 -1.08 13.60
N SER A 260 -28.48 -0.31 13.58
CA SER A 260 -27.73 0.05 12.37
C SER A 260 -26.55 -0.89 12.13
N ASN A 261 -25.90 -1.36 13.20
CA ASN A 261 -24.72 -2.20 13.12
C ASN A 261 -24.80 -3.42 14.06
N LYS A 262 -24.67 -4.63 13.48
CA LYS A 262 -24.69 -5.90 14.22
C LYS A 262 -23.45 -6.16 15.08
N GLU A 263 -22.37 -5.38 14.93
CA GLU A 263 -21.20 -5.47 15.83
C GLU A 263 -21.44 -4.77 17.18
N ALA A 264 -22.43 -3.89 17.30
CA ALA A 264 -22.72 -3.19 18.55
C ALA A 264 -23.66 -4.03 19.45
N THR A 265 -23.32 -4.20 20.73
CA THR A 265 -24.14 -4.98 21.69
C THR A 265 -24.76 -4.10 22.78
N ILE A 266 -26.03 -4.38 23.11
CA ILE A 266 -26.71 -3.86 24.30
C ILE A 266 -27.28 -5.05 25.06
N ARG A 267 -26.96 -5.11 26.36
CA ARG A 267 -27.22 -6.25 27.25
C ARG A 267 -28.08 -5.77 28.43
N PRO A 268 -28.96 -6.61 29.02
CA PRO A 268 -29.72 -6.20 30.21
C PRO A 268 -28.83 -5.76 31.39
N THR A 269 -27.63 -6.33 31.50
CA THR A 269 -26.56 -6.01 32.46
C THR A 269 -26.06 -4.56 32.35
N ASP A 270 -26.09 -3.95 31.16
CA ASP A 270 -25.70 -2.55 30.94
C ASP A 270 -26.46 -1.57 31.87
N ASN A 271 -27.72 -1.89 32.21
CA ASN A 271 -28.56 -1.08 33.08
C ASN A 271 -28.09 -1.05 34.55
N ILE A 272 -27.13 -1.89 34.92
CA ILE A 272 -26.55 -1.97 36.26
C ILE A 272 -25.10 -1.42 36.22
N GLU A 273 -24.28 -1.90 35.29
CA GLU A 273 -22.86 -1.55 35.19
C GLU A 273 -22.64 -0.12 34.68
N VAL A 274 -23.37 0.34 33.65
CA VAL A 274 -23.19 1.70 33.11
C VAL A 274 -23.55 2.77 34.16
N PRO A 275 -24.64 2.63 34.97
CA PRO A 275 -24.89 3.51 36.13
C PRO A 275 -23.93 3.37 37.33
N GLN A 276 -23.09 2.32 37.40
CA GLN A 276 -21.96 2.27 38.35
C GLN A 276 -20.83 3.17 37.85
N LEU A 277 -20.34 2.92 36.64
CA LEU A 277 -19.28 3.71 35.99
C LEU A 277 -19.63 5.21 35.90
N ILE A 278 -20.91 5.56 35.65
CA ILE A 278 -21.38 6.96 35.67
C ILE A 278 -21.17 7.65 37.02
N ARG A 279 -21.34 6.93 38.15
CA ARG A 279 -21.16 7.49 39.50
C ARG A 279 -19.69 7.69 39.82
N GLU A 280 -18.84 6.74 39.44
CA GLU A 280 -17.40 6.79 39.64
C GLU A 280 -16.74 7.90 38.79
N LEU A 281 -17.15 8.05 37.53
CA LEU A 281 -16.68 9.14 36.65
C LEU A 281 -17.15 10.54 37.11
N GLY A 282 -18.24 10.63 37.88
CA GLY A 282 -18.75 11.82 38.59
C GLY A 282 -19.19 13.02 37.74
N ASN A 283 -18.76 13.11 36.48
CA ASN A 283 -18.81 14.31 35.64
C ASN A 283 -19.64 14.15 34.36
N ILE A 284 -20.40 13.05 34.23
CA ILE A 284 -21.22 12.79 33.05
C ILE A 284 -22.56 13.51 33.18
N ASN A 285 -22.86 14.41 32.23
CA ASN A 285 -24.11 15.17 32.22
C ASN A 285 -25.30 14.34 31.68
N VAL A 286 -25.66 13.28 32.39
CA VAL A 286 -26.77 12.35 32.07
C VAL A 286 -28.12 13.08 31.95
N LYS A 287 -28.27 14.24 32.59
CA LYS A 287 -29.51 15.04 32.58
C LYS A 287 -29.80 15.70 31.22
N LYS A 288 -28.85 15.71 30.26
CA LYS A 288 -29.03 16.36 28.95
C LYS A 288 -29.84 15.49 27.99
N LYS A 289 -31.14 15.78 27.89
CA LYS A 289 -32.12 15.06 27.05
C LYS A 289 -32.07 15.35 25.52
N GLU A 290 -31.09 16.11 25.02
CA GLU A 290 -30.97 16.41 23.57
C GLU A 290 -30.68 15.10 22.79
N PRO A 291 -31.54 14.67 21.83
CA PRO A 291 -31.25 13.51 21.00
C PRO A 291 -30.11 13.82 20.01
N PRO A 292 -29.34 12.81 19.57
CA PRO A 292 -29.36 11.41 20.01
C PRO A 292 -28.62 11.16 21.35
N PHE A 293 -28.04 12.17 22.00
CA PHE A 293 -27.13 12.02 23.14
C PHE A 293 -27.74 11.37 24.39
N CYS A 294 -29.07 11.30 24.44
CA CYS A 294 -29.86 10.68 25.50
C CYS A 294 -30.24 9.21 25.23
N TYR A 295 -29.93 8.66 24.06
CA TYR A 295 -30.20 7.25 23.75
C TYR A 295 -29.23 6.30 24.47
N PRO A 296 -29.68 5.10 24.90
CA PRO A 296 -28.86 4.18 25.70
C PRO A 296 -27.53 3.80 25.03
N TYR A 297 -27.53 3.55 23.71
CA TYR A 297 -26.32 3.20 22.97
C TYR A 297 -25.27 4.32 23.05
N SER A 298 -25.69 5.57 22.87
CA SER A 298 -24.81 6.73 22.90
C SER A 298 -24.31 7.03 24.32
N LEU A 299 -25.14 6.78 25.34
CA LEU A 299 -24.72 6.90 26.73
C LEU A 299 -23.69 5.81 27.10
N LYS A 300 -23.93 4.54 26.71
CA LYS A 300 -22.99 3.43 26.90
C LYS A 300 -21.64 3.72 26.24
N ALA A 301 -21.62 4.02 24.94
CA ALA A 301 -20.39 4.36 24.21
C ALA A 301 -19.62 5.52 24.86
N ARG A 302 -20.32 6.56 25.34
CA ARG A 302 -19.73 7.71 26.04
C ARG A 302 -19.09 7.35 27.38
N VAL A 303 -19.75 6.50 28.16
CA VAL A 303 -19.22 6.02 29.44
C VAL A 303 -17.98 5.16 29.20
N LEU A 304 -18.01 4.26 28.21
CA LEU A 304 -16.88 3.39 27.88
C LEU A 304 -15.65 4.19 27.38
N VAL A 305 -15.85 5.22 26.54
CA VAL A 305 -14.75 6.13 26.13
C VAL A 305 -14.21 6.92 27.33
N LEU A 306 -15.08 7.46 28.19
CA LEU A 306 -14.63 8.24 29.35
C LEU A 306 -13.90 7.38 30.39
N ALA A 307 -14.32 6.12 30.60
CA ALA A 307 -13.64 5.14 31.43
C ALA A 307 -12.25 4.77 30.85
N HIS A 308 -12.15 4.57 29.52
CA HIS A 308 -10.88 4.33 28.82
C HIS A 308 -9.89 5.50 28.98
N LEU A 309 -10.36 6.73 28.76
CA LEU A 309 -9.55 7.94 28.95
C LEU A 309 -9.16 8.16 30.43
N ALA A 310 -9.97 7.68 31.37
CA ALA A 310 -9.69 7.69 32.81
C ALA A 310 -8.83 6.50 33.30
N ARG A 311 -8.51 5.53 32.42
CA ARG A 311 -7.83 4.26 32.75
C ARG A 311 -8.51 3.46 33.86
N MET A 312 -9.85 3.50 33.91
CA MET A 312 -10.65 2.71 34.84
C MET A 312 -10.75 1.25 34.39
N GLU A 313 -10.78 0.32 35.36
CA GLU A 313 -11.08 -1.08 35.11
C GLU A 313 -12.59 -1.27 34.82
N VAL A 314 -12.92 -2.27 34.01
CA VAL A 314 -14.26 -2.51 33.45
C VAL A 314 -14.53 -4.01 33.42
N SER A 315 -15.79 -4.42 33.62
CA SER A 315 -16.28 -5.81 33.52
C SER A 315 -15.88 -6.47 32.21
N GLU A 316 -15.53 -7.77 32.21
CA GLU A 316 -15.06 -8.48 30.99
C GLU A 316 -16.05 -8.35 29.82
N GLU A 317 -17.36 -8.39 30.10
CA GLU A 317 -18.43 -8.18 29.11
C GLU A 317 -18.37 -6.79 28.45
N LEU A 318 -18.15 -5.75 29.25
CA LEU A 318 -18.04 -4.37 28.78
C LEU A 318 -16.66 -4.03 28.22
N GLU A 319 -15.61 -4.80 28.55
CA GLU A 319 -14.28 -4.60 27.94
C GLU A 319 -14.30 -4.91 26.44
N GLU A 320 -15.09 -5.90 26.00
CA GLU A 320 -15.30 -6.17 24.57
C GLU A 320 -15.98 -4.99 23.85
N ASP A 321 -17.06 -4.45 24.43
CA ASP A 321 -17.75 -3.28 23.88
C ASP A 321 -16.86 -2.02 23.93
N GLN A 322 -16.04 -1.85 24.98
CA GLN A 322 -15.09 -0.75 25.10
C GLN A 322 -14.00 -0.84 24.02
N ARG A 323 -13.40 -2.02 23.84
CA ARG A 323 -12.44 -2.30 22.76
C ARG A 323 -13.07 -1.98 21.40
N PHE A 324 -14.33 -2.39 21.15
CA PHE A 324 -15.04 -2.07 19.91
C PHE A 324 -15.21 -0.55 19.70
N VAL A 325 -15.66 0.19 20.70
CA VAL A 325 -15.88 1.64 20.63
C VAL A 325 -14.57 2.41 20.45
N VAL A 326 -13.53 2.09 21.24
CA VAL A 326 -12.18 2.69 21.15
C VAL A 326 -11.57 2.48 19.77
N ARG A 327 -11.68 1.26 19.22
CA ARG A 327 -11.16 0.84 17.90
C ARG A 327 -11.75 1.61 16.73
N LYS A 328 -13.07 1.86 16.75
CA LYS A 328 -13.77 2.63 15.70
C LYS A 328 -13.56 4.15 15.81
N SER A 329 -13.30 4.68 17.00
CA SER A 329 -13.29 6.13 17.26
C SER A 329 -12.32 6.94 16.39
N PRO A 330 -11.06 6.52 16.11
CA PRO A 330 -10.16 7.28 15.25
C PRO A 330 -10.70 7.53 13.82
N ALA A 331 -11.37 6.53 13.22
CA ALA A 331 -11.94 6.68 11.88
C ALA A 331 -13.08 7.71 11.88
N PHE A 332 -13.95 7.67 12.88
CA PHE A 332 -15.01 8.66 13.05
C PHE A 332 -14.46 10.06 13.31
N LEU A 333 -13.34 10.21 14.03
CA LEU A 333 -12.68 11.50 14.22
C LEU A 333 -12.03 12.04 12.95
N GLN A 334 -11.48 11.18 12.09
CA GLN A 334 -11.03 11.57 10.75
C GLN A 334 -12.21 12.07 9.91
N GLU A 335 -13.36 11.39 9.91
CA GLU A 335 -14.56 11.86 9.19
C GLU A 335 -15.10 13.18 9.78
N MET A 336 -15.04 13.38 11.10
CA MET A 336 -15.36 14.68 11.71
C MET A 336 -14.39 15.79 11.26
N ILE A 337 -13.12 15.48 10.99
CA ILE A 337 -12.16 16.43 10.39
C ILE A 337 -12.52 16.68 8.92
N ASN A 338 -12.75 15.62 8.12
CA ASN A 338 -13.16 15.71 6.70
C ASN A 338 -14.37 16.65 6.55
N VAL A 339 -15.45 16.35 7.26
CA VAL A 339 -16.71 17.13 7.29
C VAL A 339 -16.48 18.56 7.77
N GLY A 340 -15.64 18.75 8.80
CA GLY A 340 -15.29 20.08 9.29
C GLY A 340 -14.62 20.94 8.22
N CYS A 341 -13.71 20.35 7.44
CA CYS A 341 -12.98 21.07 6.40
C CYS A 341 -13.85 21.31 5.15
N GLN A 342 -14.73 20.37 4.79
CA GLN A 342 -15.75 20.58 3.76
C GLN A 342 -16.68 21.76 4.10
N LEU A 343 -17.11 21.89 5.37
CA LEU A 343 -17.90 23.04 5.82
C LEU A 343 -17.14 24.37 5.73
N THR A 344 -15.84 24.38 6.04
CA THR A 344 -14.99 25.57 5.83
C THR A 344 -14.87 25.93 4.35
N MET A 345 -14.66 24.94 3.46
CA MET A 345 -14.59 25.19 2.01
C MET A 345 -15.92 25.72 1.45
N MET A 346 -17.06 25.19 1.89
CA MET A 346 -18.38 25.71 1.50
C MET A 346 -18.63 27.15 2.01
N ALA A 347 -18.18 27.48 3.23
CA ALA A 347 -18.26 28.84 3.76
C ALA A 347 -17.42 29.85 2.95
N ASN A 348 -16.20 29.47 2.59
CA ASN A 348 -15.28 30.33 1.83
C ASN A 348 -15.72 30.53 0.37
N SER A 349 -16.43 29.56 -0.23
CA SER A 349 -16.77 29.59 -1.67
C SER A 349 -18.18 30.09 -2.00
N ARG A 350 -19.19 29.79 -1.16
CA ARG A 350 -20.60 30.14 -1.43
C ARG A 350 -21.15 31.26 -0.55
N GLY A 351 -20.42 31.68 0.49
CA GLY A 351 -20.93 32.59 1.51
C GLY A 351 -22.08 31.98 2.33
N GLY A 352 -22.57 32.71 3.33
CA GLY A 352 -23.74 32.34 4.16
C GLY A 352 -23.57 31.13 5.11
N PHE A 353 -22.73 30.16 4.79
CA PHE A 353 -22.43 29.02 5.65
C PHE A 353 -21.49 29.40 6.79
N HIS A 354 -21.77 28.89 7.99
CA HIS A 354 -20.95 29.09 9.17
C HIS A 354 -19.83 28.04 9.23
N ALA A 355 -18.58 28.45 8.99
CA ALA A 355 -17.42 27.58 9.13
C ALA A 355 -17.23 27.12 10.61
N PRO A 356 -16.84 25.86 10.85
CA PRO A 356 -16.39 25.44 12.18
C PRO A 356 -15.07 26.13 12.54
N ARG A 357 -14.92 26.53 13.80
CA ARG A 357 -13.68 27.15 14.29
C ARG A 357 -12.55 26.13 14.33
N LEU A 358 -11.32 26.62 14.11
CA LEU A 358 -10.07 25.86 14.22
C LEU A 358 -10.00 25.01 15.50
N VAL A 359 -10.40 25.57 16.65
CA VAL A 359 -10.50 24.88 17.95
C VAL A 359 -11.26 23.55 17.86
N THR A 360 -12.35 23.48 17.10
CA THR A 360 -13.18 22.27 16.95
C THR A 360 -12.42 21.18 16.19
N ILE A 361 -11.81 21.54 15.05
CA ILE A 361 -11.01 20.62 14.23
C ILE A 361 -9.76 20.16 15.00
N GLU A 362 -9.09 21.09 15.68
CA GLU A 362 -7.96 20.79 16.56
C GLU A 362 -8.33 19.85 17.71
N ASN A 363 -9.54 19.99 18.28
CA ASN A 363 -10.03 19.10 19.32
C ASN A 363 -10.35 17.69 18.77
N CYS A 364 -10.80 17.55 17.51
CA CYS A 364 -10.94 16.23 16.87
C CYS A 364 -9.60 15.50 16.83
N MET A 365 -8.56 16.16 16.34
CA MET A 365 -7.20 15.62 16.26
C MET A 365 -6.64 15.24 17.65
N LYS A 366 -6.79 16.11 18.66
CA LYS A 366 -6.42 15.82 20.05
C LYS A 366 -7.18 14.62 20.62
N LEU A 367 -8.48 14.50 20.35
CA LEU A 367 -9.29 13.40 20.88
C LEU A 367 -8.82 12.06 20.30
N THR A 368 -8.26 12.02 19.09
CA THR A 368 -7.63 10.81 18.55
C THR A 368 -6.37 10.44 19.33
N GLN A 369 -5.45 11.39 19.57
CA GLN A 369 -4.26 11.17 20.42
C GLN A 369 -4.67 10.61 21.80
N MET A 370 -5.66 11.25 22.43
CA MET A 370 -6.21 10.87 23.73
C MET A 370 -6.76 9.43 23.74
N ILE A 371 -7.51 9.04 22.70
CA ILE A 371 -8.09 7.70 22.58
C ILE A 371 -7.03 6.64 22.27
N VAL A 372 -6.03 6.94 21.44
CA VAL A 372 -4.91 6.01 21.14
C VAL A 372 -4.04 5.76 22.38
N GLN A 373 -3.81 6.78 23.21
CA GLN A 373 -2.96 6.67 24.41
C GLN A 373 -3.70 6.34 25.72
N GLY A 374 -5.04 6.38 25.71
CA GLY A 374 -5.87 6.23 26.91
C GLY A 374 -5.55 7.31 27.95
N LEU A 375 -5.62 8.59 27.55
CA LEU A 375 -5.27 9.75 28.40
C LEU A 375 -6.24 10.92 28.22
N GLN A 376 -6.53 11.63 29.31
CA GLN A 376 -7.25 12.91 29.28
C GLN A 376 -6.31 14.08 28.96
N GLU A 377 -6.81 15.12 28.28
CA GLU A 377 -6.07 16.35 27.92
C GLU A 377 -5.38 17.06 29.11
N SER A 378 -5.89 16.87 30.32
CA SER A 378 -5.34 17.45 31.57
C SER A 378 -4.17 16.67 32.18
N LYS A 379 -3.80 15.52 31.61
CA LYS A 379 -2.79 14.60 32.17
C LYS A 379 -1.44 14.76 31.46
N SER A 380 -0.34 14.42 32.15
CA SER A 380 1.02 14.61 31.60
C SER A 380 1.30 13.65 30.43
N PRO A 381 1.92 14.11 29.33
CA PRO A 381 2.40 13.24 28.25
C PRO A 381 3.37 12.14 28.69
N LEU A 382 4.04 12.27 29.85
CA LEU A 382 4.93 11.24 30.41
C LEU A 382 4.17 9.94 30.76
N LEU A 383 2.86 10.01 31.02
CA LEU A 383 2.02 8.85 31.31
C LEU A 383 1.74 7.95 30.08
N GLN A 384 2.28 8.30 28.91
CA GLN A 384 2.35 7.41 27.74
C GLN A 384 3.40 6.30 27.94
N LEU A 385 4.42 6.52 28.79
CA LEU A 385 5.48 5.55 29.05
C LEU A 385 5.00 4.41 29.98
N PRO A 386 5.55 3.18 29.86
CA PRO A 386 5.23 2.10 30.80
C PRO A 386 5.72 2.44 32.22
N HIS A 387 5.04 1.91 33.24
CA HIS A 387 5.35 2.12 34.67
C HIS A 387 5.28 3.59 35.17
N PHE A 388 4.85 4.53 34.33
CA PHE A 388 4.56 5.90 34.76
C PHE A 388 3.15 6.02 35.32
N GLU A 389 3.06 6.49 36.57
CA GLU A 389 1.84 6.72 37.33
C GLU A 389 1.83 8.16 37.84
N GLU A 390 0.69 8.68 38.27
CA GLU A 390 0.54 10.10 38.60
C GLU A 390 1.37 10.53 39.83
N GLU A 391 1.70 9.59 40.70
CA GLU A 391 2.61 9.82 41.84
C GLU A 391 4.05 10.05 41.38
N HIS A 392 4.51 9.29 40.38
CA HIS A 392 5.88 9.33 39.83
C HIS A 392 6.20 10.67 39.13
N LEU A 393 5.18 11.37 38.62
CA LEU A 393 5.34 12.69 37.96
C LEU A 393 5.94 13.75 38.90
N ARG A 394 5.77 13.61 40.22
CA ARG A 394 6.28 14.55 41.24
C ARG A 394 7.81 14.61 41.24
N TYR A 395 8.49 13.51 40.92
CA TYR A 395 9.95 13.46 40.80
C TYR A 395 10.44 14.16 39.52
N CYS A 396 9.71 13.98 38.41
CA CYS A 396 10.02 14.56 37.10
C CYS A 396 9.92 16.09 37.11
N ILE A 397 8.81 16.62 37.63
CA ILE A 397 8.48 18.06 37.67
C ILE A 397 9.25 18.79 38.82
N SER A 398 10.08 18.07 39.58
CA SER A 398 10.86 18.63 40.69
C SER A 398 11.80 19.76 40.26
N LYS A 399 12.17 20.65 41.20
CA LYS A 399 13.01 21.83 40.91
C LYS A 399 14.37 21.51 40.28
N LYS A 400 14.91 20.29 40.47
CA LYS A 400 16.16 19.84 39.87
C LYS A 400 16.00 19.54 38.38
N TYR A 401 15.02 18.71 38.01
CA TYR A 401 14.91 18.14 36.65
C TYR A 401 13.92 18.90 35.75
N LYS A 402 12.80 19.40 36.30
CA LYS A 402 11.77 20.20 35.61
C LYS A 402 11.12 19.55 34.37
N VAL A 403 11.26 18.23 34.18
CA VAL A 403 10.77 17.48 33.03
C VAL A 403 9.24 17.52 32.96
N ARG A 404 8.69 17.91 31.80
CA ARG A 404 7.24 17.99 31.50
C ARG A 404 6.86 17.26 30.21
N THR A 405 7.71 17.34 29.19
CA THR A 405 7.56 16.69 27.88
C THR A 405 8.43 15.44 27.77
N LEU A 406 8.20 14.62 26.74
CA LEU A 406 9.05 13.46 26.44
C LEU A 406 10.42 13.92 25.91
N GLN A 407 10.47 15.05 25.23
CA GLN A 407 11.67 15.70 24.71
C GLN A 407 12.55 16.19 25.88
N ASP A 408 11.95 16.79 26.91
CA ASP A 408 12.66 17.21 28.14
C ASP A 408 13.32 16.00 28.85
N LEU A 409 12.68 14.83 28.80
CA LEU A 409 13.21 13.59 29.38
C LEU A 409 14.37 13.03 28.55
N VAL A 410 14.34 13.22 27.24
CA VAL A 410 15.37 12.75 26.30
C VAL A 410 16.64 13.61 26.40
N SER A 411 16.50 14.93 26.54
CA SER A 411 17.60 15.89 26.72
C SER A 411 18.17 15.96 28.15
N LEU A 412 17.96 14.92 28.96
CA LEU A 412 18.66 14.74 30.23
C LEU A 412 19.83 13.78 30.04
N LYS A 413 20.96 14.09 30.67
CA LYS A 413 22.10 13.18 30.78
C LYS A 413 21.66 11.84 31.41
N ASP A 414 22.20 10.72 30.92
CA ASP A 414 21.79 9.37 31.39
C ASP A 414 21.98 9.19 32.92
N SER A 415 23.01 9.80 33.50
CA SER A 415 23.22 9.83 34.96
C SER A 415 22.08 10.49 35.73
N ASP A 416 21.55 11.60 35.23
CA ASP A 416 20.40 12.30 35.81
C ASP A 416 19.08 11.56 35.53
N ARG A 417 18.91 10.95 34.34
CA ARG A 417 17.77 10.06 34.05
C ARG A 417 17.73 8.87 35.01
N ARG A 418 18.84 8.14 35.18
CA ARG A 418 18.97 7.01 36.13
C ARG A 418 18.75 7.47 37.57
N SER A 419 19.26 8.65 37.95
CA SER A 419 19.05 9.22 39.28
C SER A 419 17.58 9.55 39.56
N MET A 420 16.89 10.16 38.59
CA MET A 420 15.47 10.52 38.67
C MET A 420 14.53 9.31 38.67
N LEU A 421 14.82 8.32 37.82
CA LEU A 421 13.96 7.14 37.60
C LEU A 421 14.37 5.93 38.47
N ARG A 422 15.24 6.11 39.46
CA ARG A 422 15.74 5.04 40.35
C ARG A 422 14.64 4.22 41.03
N PHE A 423 13.45 4.79 41.23
CA PHE A 423 12.29 4.10 41.80
C PHE A 423 11.75 2.94 40.96
N LEU A 424 12.04 2.91 39.65
CA LEU A 424 11.62 1.85 38.74
C LEU A 424 12.39 0.52 38.96
N GLY A 425 13.67 0.61 39.36
CA GLY A 425 14.60 -0.51 39.22
C GLY A 425 15.08 -0.71 37.78
N GLU A 426 16.09 -1.56 37.60
CA GLU A 426 16.88 -1.64 36.36
C GLU A 426 16.09 -2.20 35.16
N GLU A 427 15.42 -3.34 35.31
CA GLU A 427 14.60 -3.94 34.23
C GLU A 427 13.51 -2.97 33.72
N LYS A 428 12.81 -2.30 34.63
CA LYS A 428 11.75 -1.34 34.30
C LYS A 428 12.32 -0.05 33.67
N TYR A 429 13.50 0.39 34.08
CA TYR A 429 14.21 1.51 33.46
C TYR A 429 14.59 1.19 32.01
N ASP A 430 15.15 0.00 31.77
CA ASP A 430 15.54 -0.45 30.43
C ASP A 430 14.34 -0.64 29.50
N GLU A 431 13.20 -1.09 30.02
CA GLU A 431 11.94 -1.12 29.27
C GLU A 431 11.43 0.30 28.94
N VAL A 432 11.48 1.24 29.89
CA VAL A 432 11.10 2.65 29.65
C VAL A 432 12.02 3.28 28.60
N MET A 433 13.33 3.08 28.68
CA MET A 433 14.29 3.65 27.73
C MET A 433 14.19 2.98 26.34
N ALA A 434 13.92 1.68 26.28
CA ALA A 434 13.65 0.99 25.02
C ALA A 434 12.36 1.50 24.34
N VAL A 435 11.31 1.78 25.11
CA VAL A 435 10.08 2.42 24.59
C VAL A 435 10.36 3.86 24.17
N LEU A 436 10.91 4.69 25.05
CA LEU A 436 11.20 6.11 24.80
C LEU A 436 12.06 6.29 23.55
N GLY A 437 13.08 5.43 23.35
CA GLY A 437 13.92 5.44 22.17
C GLY A 437 13.16 5.21 20.85
N THR A 438 12.04 4.49 20.84
CA THR A 438 11.24 4.27 19.61
C THR A 438 10.37 5.45 19.19
N PHE A 439 10.05 6.37 20.12
CA PHE A 439 9.20 7.52 19.84
C PHE A 439 9.79 8.38 18.70
N PRO A 440 8.95 9.00 17.87
CA PRO A 440 9.39 9.78 16.73
C PRO A 440 9.89 11.17 17.16
N HIS A 441 11.06 11.55 16.66
CA HIS A 441 11.52 12.93 16.62
C HIS A 441 11.49 13.40 15.16
N ILE A 442 10.54 14.27 14.83
CA ILE A 442 10.43 14.86 13.49
C ILE A 442 11.07 16.24 13.48
N THR A 443 11.78 16.57 12.41
CA THR A 443 12.11 17.96 12.07
C THR A 443 11.34 18.37 10.82
N MET A 444 10.52 19.41 10.95
CA MET A 444 9.71 19.98 9.86
C MET A 444 10.41 21.20 9.27
N ASN A 445 10.77 21.15 7.99
CA ASN A 445 11.27 22.30 7.22
C ASN A 445 10.19 22.80 6.27
N THR A 446 10.14 24.11 6.04
CA THR A 446 9.04 24.79 5.33
C THR A 446 9.60 25.78 4.33
N LYS A 447 9.33 25.57 3.05
CA LYS A 447 9.54 26.54 1.96
C LYS A 447 8.20 27.15 1.55
N LEU A 448 8.23 28.35 0.99
CA LEU A 448 7.09 29.13 0.54
C LEU A 448 7.40 29.53 -0.91
N GLN A 449 6.59 29.10 -1.87
CA GLN A 449 6.82 29.34 -3.30
C GLN A 449 5.49 29.50 -4.03
N VAL A 450 5.43 30.41 -5.02
CA VAL A 450 4.46 30.29 -6.11
C VAL A 450 5.10 29.38 -7.16
N LEU A 451 4.34 28.40 -7.65
CA LEU A 451 4.91 27.27 -8.42
C LEU A 451 4.71 27.41 -9.93
N ASP A 452 4.12 28.52 -10.36
CA ASP A 452 3.58 28.76 -11.70
C ASP A 452 3.75 30.25 -12.13
N ASP A 453 4.59 31.03 -11.42
CA ASP A 453 4.90 32.46 -11.67
C ASP A 453 6.42 32.64 -11.90
N GLU A 454 6.82 33.58 -12.75
CA GLU A 454 8.25 33.92 -13.01
C GLU A 454 8.97 34.37 -11.72
N ASP A 455 8.36 35.30 -10.97
CA ASP A 455 8.85 35.71 -9.65
C ASP A 455 8.39 34.69 -8.58
N SER A 456 8.94 33.47 -8.56
CA SER A 456 8.48 32.37 -7.67
C SER A 456 8.47 32.70 -6.15
N ASN A 457 9.15 33.77 -5.72
CA ASN A 457 9.18 34.30 -4.36
C ASN A 457 8.19 35.47 -4.10
N ASN A 458 7.58 36.06 -5.12
CA ASN A 458 6.73 37.26 -5.05
C ASN A 458 5.25 36.89 -5.09
N ILE A 459 4.56 36.97 -3.95
CA ILE A 459 3.19 36.46 -3.84
C ILE A 459 2.19 37.57 -4.15
N THR A 460 1.53 37.47 -5.30
CA THR A 460 0.48 38.40 -5.73
C THR A 460 -0.88 38.10 -5.10
N ALA A 461 -1.71 39.12 -4.90
CA ALA A 461 -3.06 38.95 -4.35
C ALA A 461 -3.95 38.06 -5.24
N GLY A 462 -4.48 36.97 -4.67
CA GLY A 462 -5.30 35.99 -5.39
C GLY A 462 -4.56 34.79 -6.02
N SER A 463 -3.22 34.80 -6.05
CA SER A 463 -2.39 33.67 -6.51
C SER A 463 -2.61 32.38 -5.69
N ILE A 464 -2.21 31.22 -6.22
CA ILE A 464 -2.22 29.96 -5.47
C ILE A 464 -0.86 29.74 -4.82
N VAL A 465 -0.77 30.04 -3.53
CA VAL A 465 0.46 29.85 -2.75
C VAL A 465 0.67 28.36 -2.45
N THR A 466 1.88 27.86 -2.72
CA THR A 466 2.29 26.52 -2.30
C THR A 466 3.31 26.59 -1.17
N VAL A 467 3.05 25.87 -0.09
CA VAL A 467 3.99 25.68 1.02
C VAL A 467 4.50 24.25 0.98
N THR A 468 5.74 24.09 0.53
CA THR A 468 6.42 22.80 0.45
C THR A 468 7.04 22.48 1.80
N VAL A 469 6.62 21.36 2.40
CA VAL A 469 7.02 20.95 3.75
C VAL A 469 7.77 19.63 3.70
N THR A 470 9.08 19.69 3.97
CA THR A 470 9.94 18.52 4.10
C THR A 470 9.94 18.05 5.55
N LEU A 471 9.40 16.85 5.80
CA LEU A 471 9.36 16.19 7.11
C LEU A 471 10.43 15.09 7.16
N THR A 472 11.37 15.15 8.09
CA THR A 472 12.30 14.01 8.34
C THR A 472 12.07 13.41 9.72
N ARG A 473 11.89 12.08 9.79
CA ARG A 473 11.52 11.32 10.99
C ARG A 473 12.71 10.50 11.49
N LYS A 474 13.18 10.83 12.69
CA LYS A 474 14.24 10.10 13.40
C LYS A 474 13.67 9.44 14.65
N ARG A 475 14.42 8.55 15.28
CA ARG A 475 14.06 7.97 16.58
C ARG A 475 14.64 8.83 17.70
N MET A 476 14.00 8.85 18.86
CA MET A 476 14.57 9.52 20.03
C MET A 476 15.85 8.82 20.54
N SER A 477 16.08 7.54 20.17
CA SER A 477 17.37 6.86 20.37
C SER A 477 18.55 7.63 19.80
N ASP A 478 18.37 8.17 18.59
CA ASP A 478 19.42 8.78 17.77
C ASP A 478 19.84 10.16 18.30
N ILE A 479 19.16 10.63 19.37
CA ILE A 479 19.45 11.85 20.12
C ILE A 479 20.31 11.54 21.35
N PHE A 480 20.05 10.41 22.03
CA PHE A 480 20.83 10.00 23.21
C PHE A 480 22.32 9.84 22.89
N GLU A 481 22.63 9.28 21.72
CA GLU A 481 24.00 8.96 21.29
C GLU A 481 24.82 10.22 20.99
N LYS A 482 24.19 11.27 20.44
CA LYS A 482 24.85 12.55 20.15
C LYS A 482 25.26 13.32 21.40
N GLU A 483 24.49 13.24 22.49
CA GLU A 483 24.91 13.82 23.77
C GLU A 483 26.12 13.08 24.35
N GLN A 484 26.22 11.75 24.15
CA GLN A 484 27.39 10.97 24.57
C GLN A 484 28.64 11.35 23.78
N GLU A 485 28.56 11.44 22.44
CA GLU A 485 29.69 11.90 21.61
C GLU A 485 30.17 13.31 22.02
N SER A 486 29.24 14.24 22.27
CA SER A 486 29.58 15.59 22.73
C SER A 486 30.22 15.63 24.12
N THR A 487 29.94 14.64 24.97
CA THR A 487 30.54 14.52 26.30
C THR A 487 31.97 13.96 26.19
N CYS A 488 32.18 12.95 25.35
CA CYS A 488 33.52 12.35 25.14
C CYS A 488 34.56 13.30 24.53
N GLN A 489 34.14 14.42 23.91
CA GLN A 489 35.05 15.49 23.46
C GLN A 489 35.26 16.61 24.48
N GLY A 490 34.49 16.65 25.58
CA GLY A 490 34.59 17.68 26.62
C GLY A 490 35.69 17.40 27.66
N ASP A 491 35.89 16.13 28.01
CA ASP A 491 36.71 15.75 29.18
C ASP A 491 38.24 15.77 28.95
N GLU A 492 38.73 15.90 27.71
CA GLU A 492 40.17 16.13 27.43
C GLU A 492 40.60 17.62 27.46
N ALA A 493 39.64 18.56 27.52
CA ALA A 493 39.90 19.99 27.33
C ALA A 493 39.94 20.83 28.62
N ALA A 494 39.88 20.20 29.80
CA ALA A 494 39.59 20.87 31.07
C ALA A 494 40.74 20.80 32.11
N ASN A 495 41.98 21.14 31.76
CA ASN A 495 43.06 21.26 32.76
C ASN A 495 44.25 22.18 32.42
N THR A 496 43.99 23.46 32.10
CA THR A 496 44.99 24.54 32.22
C THR A 496 44.28 25.85 32.59
N GLU A 497 44.77 26.59 33.60
CA GLU A 497 44.23 27.89 34.01
C GLU A 497 45.12 29.08 33.59
N GLU A 498 44.50 30.27 33.64
CA GLU A 498 45.05 31.64 33.71
C GLU A 498 45.54 32.41 32.46
N ALA A 499 45.27 33.73 32.58
CA ALA A 499 45.84 34.90 31.90
C ALA A 499 45.58 35.18 30.39
N GLY A 500 44.93 36.33 30.10
CA GLY A 500 45.45 37.21 29.04
C GLY A 500 44.52 38.00 28.11
N ASP A 501 43.75 38.95 28.64
CA ASP A 501 43.31 40.19 27.92
C ASP A 501 42.47 40.02 26.62
N ALA A 502 42.22 41.13 25.90
CA ALA A 502 41.03 41.32 25.06
C ALA A 502 41.29 41.66 23.57
N ASN A 503 40.20 42.03 22.88
CA ASN A 503 40.05 42.80 21.63
C ASN A 503 39.82 42.05 20.28
N LYS A 504 38.73 42.51 19.62
CA LYS A 504 38.45 42.59 18.17
C LYS A 504 38.33 41.33 17.30
N ALA A 505 37.20 41.29 16.60
CA ALA A 505 36.87 40.37 15.52
C ALA A 505 37.70 40.58 14.24
N LYS A 506 37.80 39.52 13.42
CA LYS A 506 37.58 39.58 11.96
C LYS A 506 37.35 38.20 11.34
N THR A 507 36.53 38.16 10.31
CA THR A 507 36.33 37.01 9.41
C THR A 507 37.42 36.95 8.32
N LYS A 508 37.84 35.73 7.97
CA LYS A 508 38.27 35.23 6.64
C LYS A 508 38.55 33.72 6.81
N VAL A 509 38.02 32.77 6.03
CA VAL A 509 37.86 32.61 4.57
C VAL A 509 39.12 32.06 3.88
N TRP A 510 38.94 30.81 3.43
CA TRP A 510 39.60 30.00 2.41
C TRP A 510 40.99 29.33 2.59
N GLN A 511 40.96 28.11 2.05
CA GLN A 511 41.96 27.09 1.74
C GLN A 511 43.41 27.53 1.47
N ASN A 512 44.33 26.60 1.70
CA ASN A 512 45.08 26.10 0.53
C ASN A 512 45.40 24.59 0.63
N LYS A 513 45.44 23.89 -0.51
CA LYS A 513 45.86 22.49 -0.64
C LYS A 513 47.28 22.44 -1.23
N SER A 514 48.13 21.55 -0.74
CA SER A 514 49.30 21.08 -1.51
C SER A 514 49.56 19.58 -1.29
N LYS A 515 50.02 18.90 -2.33
CA LYS A 515 50.39 17.46 -2.35
C LYS A 515 51.83 17.32 -2.87
N GLY A 516 52.61 16.41 -2.27
CA GLY A 516 53.99 16.10 -2.71
C GLY A 516 54.87 15.67 -1.53
N ALA A 517 54.93 14.44 -1.02
CA ALA A 517 54.99 13.08 -1.61
C ALA A 517 56.41 12.60 -1.98
N LYS A 518 57.01 11.70 -1.15
CA LYS A 518 57.50 10.33 -1.51
C LYS A 518 58.51 9.72 -0.51
N LYS A 519 58.39 8.38 -0.30
CA LYS A 519 59.36 7.42 0.31
C LYS A 519 59.62 7.62 1.83
N ALA A 520 60.05 6.62 2.61
CA ALA A 520 60.50 5.24 2.34
C ALA A 520 59.80 4.17 3.24
N ALA A 521 60.30 2.92 3.32
CA ALA A 521 59.50 1.76 3.75
C ALA A 521 60.18 0.74 4.72
N LYS A 522 59.33 -0.01 5.45
CA LYS A 522 59.52 -1.37 6.06
C LYS A 522 60.81 -1.69 6.85
N SER A 523 60.67 -2.01 8.16
CA SER A 523 61.43 -3.15 8.76
C SER A 523 60.85 -3.78 10.06
N LYS A 524 60.42 -5.04 9.91
CA LYS A 524 60.40 -6.20 10.84
C LYS A 524 60.84 -6.03 12.32
N ARG A 525 60.10 -6.70 13.24
CA ARG A 525 60.73 -7.41 14.40
C ARG A 525 60.03 -8.75 14.72
N LYS A 526 60.84 -9.79 15.01
CA LYS A 526 60.45 -11.21 15.24
C LYS A 526 60.16 -11.53 16.72
N LYS A 527 59.11 -12.32 16.97
CA LYS A 527 59.09 -13.72 17.48
C LYS A 527 60.10 -14.16 18.59
N LEU A 528 59.61 -14.91 19.61
CA LEU A 528 60.17 -16.15 20.28
C LEU A 528 60.32 -16.24 21.84
N THR A 529 59.35 -16.94 22.47
CA THR A 529 59.48 -18.11 23.40
C THR A 529 60.29 -18.15 24.73
N LYS A 530 59.65 -18.71 25.78
CA LYS A 530 60.07 -19.86 26.66
C LYS A 530 58.79 -20.46 27.31
N LYS A 531 58.50 -21.77 27.29
CA LYS A 531 58.91 -22.89 28.20
C LYS A 531 58.52 -22.68 29.69
N LYS A 532 58.04 -23.65 30.49
CA LYS A 532 57.56 -25.06 30.30
C LYS A 532 57.09 -25.64 31.68
N ALA A 533 55.92 -26.29 31.81
CA ALA A 533 55.63 -27.30 32.88
C ALA A 533 54.28 -28.06 32.69
N THR A 534 54.19 -29.27 33.27
CA THR A 534 52.99 -30.16 33.44
C THR A 534 53.22 -31.00 34.72
N PRO A 535 52.20 -31.58 35.41
CA PRO A 535 51.83 -32.99 35.11
C PRO A 535 50.39 -33.49 35.49
N ALA A 536 49.91 -34.49 34.73
CA ALA A 536 49.02 -35.62 35.12
C ALA A 536 47.59 -35.33 35.69
N LEU A 537 46.61 -36.26 35.67
CA LEU A 537 46.51 -37.67 35.18
C LEU A 537 45.71 -37.72 33.82
N ALA A 538 44.94 -38.72 33.32
CA ALA A 538 44.44 -40.04 33.77
C ALA A 538 44.22 -41.03 32.59
N LYS A 539 43.29 -42.01 32.70
CA LYS A 539 43.02 -43.11 31.72
C LYS A 539 41.52 -43.49 31.74
N SER A 540 40.90 -43.95 30.64
CA SER A 540 40.79 -45.36 30.17
C SER A 540 40.52 -45.47 28.64
N LYS A 541 41.16 -46.37 27.86
CA LYS A 541 40.70 -47.73 27.36
C LYS A 541 39.36 -47.72 26.58
N GLN A 542 39.13 -48.44 25.46
CA GLN A 542 39.84 -49.51 24.68
C GLN A 542 39.45 -49.39 23.16
N ALA A 543 40.28 -49.71 22.15
CA ALA A 543 40.45 -51.01 21.42
C ALA A 543 39.16 -51.57 20.74
N ASN A 544 39.13 -52.20 19.54
CA ASN A 544 40.18 -52.76 18.64
C ASN A 544 39.64 -53.12 17.21
N GLY A 545 40.51 -53.37 16.20
CA GLY A 545 40.21 -54.15 14.94
C GLY A 545 39.55 -53.39 13.76
N ASN A 546 39.90 -53.45 12.45
CA ASN A 546 40.55 -54.42 11.53
C ASN A 546 39.70 -55.69 11.21
N VAL A 547 39.59 -56.23 9.96
CA VAL A 547 40.37 -56.03 8.71
C VAL A 547 39.67 -56.56 7.41
N THR A 548 40.06 -56.05 6.20
CA THR A 548 39.83 -56.55 4.80
C THR A 548 38.39 -56.74 4.24
N GLY A 549 38.13 -56.62 2.92
CA GLY A 549 39.00 -56.20 1.81
C GLY A 549 38.32 -56.19 0.41
N ASN A 550 39.03 -55.55 -0.56
CA ASN A 550 39.31 -55.89 -1.99
C ASN A 550 38.18 -56.44 -2.93
N GLU A 551 38.14 -56.18 -4.25
CA GLU A 551 38.96 -55.40 -5.23
C GLU A 551 38.11 -55.20 -6.53
N ALA A 552 38.41 -54.39 -7.56
CA ALA A 552 39.44 -53.39 -7.93
C ALA A 552 38.70 -52.22 -8.68
N THR A 553 39.16 -51.36 -9.62
CA THR A 553 40.38 -51.03 -10.41
C THR A 553 40.56 -49.49 -10.41
N ALA A 554 41.69 -48.82 -10.69
CA ALA A 554 42.58 -48.71 -11.88
C ALA A 554 41.88 -48.18 -13.16
N ALA A 555 42.32 -47.11 -13.87
CA ALA A 555 43.42 -46.13 -13.72
C ALA A 555 43.21 -44.96 -14.75
N ALA A 556 44.10 -43.98 -15.02
CA ALA A 556 44.81 -42.95 -14.22
C ALA A 556 45.50 -41.94 -15.22
N VAL A 557 46.28 -40.94 -14.73
CA VAL A 557 47.11 -39.95 -15.51
C VAL A 557 46.27 -38.82 -16.19
N ALA A 558 46.39 -37.50 -15.98
CA ALA A 558 47.45 -36.48 -15.66
C ALA A 558 48.07 -35.81 -16.92
N ALA A 559 48.48 -34.51 -16.99
CA ALA A 559 48.59 -33.38 -16.03
C ALA A 559 48.66 -32.00 -16.76
N LYS A 560 48.77 -30.87 -16.00
CA LYS A 560 49.26 -29.50 -16.40
C LYS A 560 48.37 -28.65 -17.35
N GLU A 561 48.37 -27.30 -17.36
CA GLU A 561 48.80 -26.22 -16.43
C GLU A 561 48.20 -24.85 -16.89
N GLU A 562 48.53 -23.74 -16.18
CA GLU A 562 48.33 -22.31 -16.54
C GLU A 562 46.89 -21.72 -16.50
N GLU A 563 46.73 -20.44 -16.94
CA GLU A 563 46.10 -19.36 -16.14
C GLU A 563 44.77 -18.73 -16.67
N ASP A 564 44.35 -17.68 -15.95
CA ASP A 564 43.42 -16.58 -16.26
C ASP A 564 41.92 -16.61 -15.84
N GLU A 565 41.48 -15.45 -15.33
CA GLU A 565 40.09 -15.12 -14.98
C GLU A 565 39.37 -14.45 -16.14
N ALA A 566 38.15 -14.89 -16.46
CA ALA A 566 37.20 -14.13 -17.28
C ALA A 566 35.77 -14.34 -16.76
N SER A 567 35.09 -13.24 -16.40
CA SER A 567 33.68 -13.23 -16.03
C SER A 567 32.83 -12.76 -17.21
N ASP A 568 32.07 -13.66 -17.82
CA ASP A 568 31.25 -13.35 -18.99
C ASP A 568 29.87 -12.75 -18.60
N LYS A 569 29.53 -11.66 -19.28
CA LYS A 569 28.18 -11.12 -19.46
C LYS A 569 28.13 -10.35 -20.78
N GLY A 570 28.04 -11.08 -21.89
CA GLY A 570 27.71 -10.50 -23.19
C GLY A 570 26.40 -9.70 -23.19
N SER A 571 26.33 -8.69 -24.06
CA SER A 571 25.13 -7.96 -24.42
C SER A 571 25.19 -7.64 -25.92
N GLU A 572 24.26 -8.20 -26.68
CA GLU A 572 24.02 -7.92 -28.11
C GLU A 572 23.28 -6.56 -28.18
N SER A 573 23.78 -5.50 -28.82
CA SER A 573 24.15 -5.26 -30.24
C SER A 573 22.97 -4.83 -31.12
N ASP A 574 23.01 -3.59 -31.63
CA ASP A 574 23.03 -3.36 -33.08
C ASP A 574 23.64 -1.98 -33.39
N GLU A 575 24.11 -1.73 -34.62
CA GLU A 575 24.72 -0.45 -35.07
C GLU A 575 24.02 0.12 -36.32
N GLY A 576 24.17 1.44 -36.57
CA GLY A 576 23.49 2.15 -37.67
C GLY A 576 24.10 3.50 -38.00
N GLU A 577 25.15 3.47 -38.82
CA GLU A 577 26.00 4.55 -39.34
C GLU A 577 25.38 5.95 -39.61
N ALA A 578 26.18 7.00 -39.39
CA ALA A 578 26.15 8.24 -40.16
C ALA A 578 27.56 8.84 -40.28
N ASN A 579 27.94 9.36 -41.46
CA ASN A 579 29.28 9.90 -41.73
C ASN A 579 29.36 11.43 -41.58
N LYS A 580 30.57 11.90 -41.21
CA LYS A 580 31.33 13.06 -41.73
C LYS A 580 30.60 14.02 -42.71
N ASP A 581 30.79 15.33 -42.63
CA ASP A 581 32.09 15.99 -42.89
C ASP A 581 32.19 17.42 -42.28
N SER A 582 33.34 18.08 -42.43
CA SER A 582 33.57 19.48 -42.01
C SER A 582 34.30 20.30 -43.08
N PRO A 583 33.88 21.55 -43.37
CA PRO A 583 34.70 22.54 -44.09
C PRO A 583 35.44 23.49 -43.13
N SER A 584 36.43 24.22 -43.64
CA SER A 584 37.47 24.90 -42.86
C SER A 584 37.61 26.41 -43.18
N GLU A 585 38.19 27.13 -42.21
CA GLU A 585 38.95 28.39 -42.34
C GLU A 585 38.28 29.64 -42.95
N ARG A 586 38.24 30.72 -42.15
CA ARG A 586 38.91 32.00 -42.48
C ARG A 586 39.06 32.92 -41.27
N ASP A 587 40.18 33.63 -41.21
CA ASP A 587 40.49 34.66 -40.21
C ASP A 587 39.97 36.04 -40.64
N GLU A 588 39.65 36.90 -39.67
CA GLU A 588 39.95 38.34 -39.74
C GLU A 588 39.90 38.98 -38.33
N ASP A 589 40.90 39.80 -37.98
CA ASP A 589 41.03 40.48 -36.68
C ASP A 589 40.18 41.76 -36.58
N SER A 590 39.53 42.02 -35.44
CA SER A 590 39.43 43.39 -34.91
C SER A 590 39.14 43.43 -33.40
N ASP A 591 39.85 44.28 -32.65
CA ASP A 591 39.61 44.50 -31.22
C ASP A 591 38.27 45.21 -30.93
N LYS A 592 37.58 44.78 -29.86
CA LYS A 592 37.12 45.70 -28.80
C LYS A 592 36.71 45.03 -27.51
N GLN A 593 36.87 45.79 -26.43
CA GLN A 593 36.49 45.43 -25.07
C GLN A 593 35.07 45.91 -24.78
N SER A 594 34.23 45.07 -24.18
CA SER A 594 33.44 45.42 -22.97
C SER A 594 32.73 44.18 -22.37
N ASP A 595 32.19 44.38 -21.16
CA ASP A 595 31.05 43.67 -20.58
C ASP A 595 31.17 42.16 -20.28
N THR A 596 31.88 41.84 -19.19
CA THR A 596 31.93 40.51 -18.55
C THR A 596 31.06 40.49 -17.28
N GLU A 597 29.75 40.74 -17.41
CA GLU A 597 28.78 40.78 -16.28
C GLU A 597 27.41 40.14 -16.62
N VAL A 598 27.38 39.01 -17.35
CA VAL A 598 26.13 38.30 -17.71
C VAL A 598 26.13 36.80 -17.35
N ASP A 599 27.27 36.10 -17.48
CA ASP A 599 27.34 34.63 -17.35
C ASP A 599 27.04 34.07 -15.94
N GLU A 600 27.01 34.89 -14.88
CA GLU A 600 26.63 34.41 -13.53
C GLU A 600 25.11 34.21 -13.37
N VAL A 601 24.26 34.77 -14.25
CA VAL A 601 22.78 34.59 -14.16
C VAL A 601 22.32 33.31 -14.88
N ALA A 602 22.87 33.04 -16.07
CA ALA A 602 22.46 31.87 -16.88
C ALA A 602 22.76 30.53 -16.19
N GLY A 603 23.79 30.46 -15.34
CA GLY A 603 24.11 29.26 -14.56
C GLY A 603 23.11 28.96 -13.44
N ASP A 604 22.62 30.00 -12.74
CA ASP A 604 21.57 29.84 -11.72
C ASP A 604 20.24 29.45 -12.39
N GLU A 605 19.89 30.01 -13.55
CA GLU A 605 18.69 29.64 -14.31
C GLU A 605 18.70 28.17 -14.76
N GLU A 606 19.83 27.64 -15.24
CA GLU A 606 19.94 26.23 -15.65
C GLU A 606 19.89 25.27 -14.45
N GLU A 607 20.54 25.58 -13.32
CA GLU A 607 20.40 24.79 -12.07
C GLU A 607 18.97 24.83 -11.50
N GLU A 608 18.27 25.98 -11.55
CA GLU A 608 16.86 26.06 -11.14
C GLU A 608 15.94 25.26 -12.08
N TRP A 609 16.19 25.25 -13.40
CA TRP A 609 15.38 24.48 -14.34
C TRP A 609 15.58 22.96 -14.18
N GLU A 610 16.81 22.50 -13.97
CA GLU A 610 17.06 21.10 -13.58
C GLU A 610 16.36 20.75 -12.25
N ALA A 611 16.45 21.62 -11.24
CA ALA A 611 15.81 21.39 -9.95
C ALA A 611 14.28 21.32 -10.09
N LEU A 612 13.68 22.17 -10.93
CA LEU A 612 12.26 22.17 -11.26
C LEU A 612 11.85 20.87 -11.97
N GLN A 613 12.53 20.47 -13.04
CA GLN A 613 12.27 19.21 -13.73
C GLN A 613 12.37 18.00 -12.79
N GLN A 614 13.41 17.94 -11.96
CA GLN A 614 13.54 16.88 -10.96
C GLN A 614 12.41 16.90 -9.94
N SER A 615 11.89 18.07 -9.54
CA SER A 615 10.73 18.16 -8.64
C SER A 615 9.46 17.61 -9.31
N ILE A 616 9.24 17.91 -10.59
CA ILE A 616 8.08 17.45 -11.37
C ILE A 616 8.16 15.92 -11.54
N GLN A 617 9.28 15.37 -11.99
CA GLN A 617 9.46 13.91 -12.12
C GLN A 617 9.32 13.16 -10.79
N ARG A 618 9.74 13.77 -9.66
CA ARG A 618 9.50 13.22 -8.31
C ARG A 618 8.02 13.26 -7.95
N ARG A 619 7.30 14.35 -8.27
CA ARG A 619 5.84 14.49 -8.05
C ARG A 619 5.06 13.45 -8.86
N GLU A 620 5.37 13.28 -10.14
CA GLU A 620 4.72 12.29 -11.02
C GLU A 620 4.94 10.85 -10.53
N ARG A 621 6.18 10.46 -10.23
CA ARG A 621 6.46 9.13 -9.65
C ARG A 621 5.74 8.93 -8.31
N ALA A 622 5.65 9.98 -7.48
CA ALA A 622 4.93 9.93 -6.21
C ALA A 622 3.39 9.89 -6.34
N LEU A 623 2.83 10.27 -7.50
CA LEU A 623 1.40 10.14 -7.83
C LEU A 623 1.07 8.77 -8.43
N LEU A 624 1.98 8.22 -9.25
CA LEU A 624 1.84 6.90 -9.88
C LEU A 624 2.10 5.74 -8.91
N GLU A 625 3.06 5.88 -7.98
CA GLU A 625 3.29 4.89 -6.93
C GLU A 625 2.28 5.01 -5.78
N THR A 626 1.46 3.98 -5.59
CA THR A 626 0.57 3.87 -4.42
C THR A 626 1.35 3.54 -3.14
N LYS A 627 2.03 4.56 -2.60
CA LYS A 627 2.87 4.47 -1.39
C LYS A 627 2.15 3.76 -0.24
N SER A 628 2.79 2.75 0.32
CA SER A 628 2.21 1.93 1.40
C SER A 628 2.02 2.73 2.69
N LYS A 629 0.79 2.74 3.23
CA LYS A 629 0.41 3.40 4.50
C LYS A 629 0.98 2.73 5.78
N VAL A 630 1.96 1.83 5.62
CA VAL A 630 2.66 1.13 6.72
C VAL A 630 3.96 1.87 7.01
N THR A 631 4.00 2.60 8.12
CA THR A 631 5.11 3.45 8.53
C THR A 631 5.89 2.81 9.68
N HIS A 632 5.68 3.28 10.90
CA HIS A 632 6.20 2.76 12.15
C HIS A 632 5.02 2.37 13.06
N PRO A 633 5.09 1.25 13.82
CA PRO A 633 4.04 0.91 14.78
C PRO A 633 4.06 1.88 15.97
N ALA A 634 2.93 2.52 16.27
CA ALA A 634 2.82 3.52 17.32
C ALA A 634 2.68 2.86 18.71
N TYR A 635 3.58 3.23 19.63
CA TYR A 635 3.52 2.70 20.99
C TYR A 635 2.26 3.20 21.71
N SER A 636 1.39 2.27 22.06
CA SER A 636 0.10 2.54 22.71
C SER A 636 -0.24 1.39 23.68
N LEU A 637 -0.41 1.72 24.97
CA LEU A 637 -0.66 0.69 26.00
C LEU A 637 -2.07 0.10 25.92
N TYR A 638 -3.08 0.96 25.73
CA TYR A 638 -4.50 0.64 25.90
C TYR A 638 -5.28 0.51 24.57
N PHE A 639 -4.65 0.81 23.41
CA PHE A 639 -5.34 0.71 22.12
C PHE A 639 -5.41 -0.78 21.65
N PRO A 640 -6.56 -1.25 21.13
CA PRO A 640 -6.80 -2.68 20.88
C PRO A 640 -6.33 -3.20 19.51
N GLU A 641 -5.97 -2.34 18.56
CA GLU A 641 -5.42 -2.71 17.25
C GLU A 641 -4.01 -2.12 17.04
N GLU A 642 -3.24 -2.65 16.07
CA GLU A 642 -1.90 -2.12 15.77
C GLU A 642 -2.02 -0.81 14.98
N LYS A 643 -1.84 0.34 15.65
CA LYS A 643 -1.85 1.65 15.00
C LYS A 643 -0.48 1.97 14.37
N GLN A 644 -0.49 2.63 13.21
CA GLN A 644 0.71 3.18 12.56
C GLN A 644 0.88 4.66 12.90
N GLU A 645 2.11 5.14 12.99
CA GLU A 645 2.44 6.55 13.21
C GLU A 645 2.07 7.40 11.99
N TRP A 646 1.05 8.24 12.15
CA TRP A 646 0.59 9.21 11.14
C TRP A 646 0.49 10.62 11.74
N TRP A 647 0.39 11.63 10.87
CA TRP A 647 0.44 13.05 11.25
C TRP A 647 -0.52 13.89 10.40
N TRP A 648 -1.14 14.90 10.99
CA TRP A 648 -1.82 15.95 10.22
C TRP A 648 -0.91 17.15 10.04
N LEU A 649 -0.86 17.66 8.82
CA LEU A 649 -0.12 18.86 8.45
C LEU A 649 -1.11 19.88 7.84
N TYR A 650 -1.17 21.09 8.39
CA TYR A 650 -2.12 22.13 7.95
C TYR A 650 -1.61 23.54 8.21
N ILE A 651 -2.16 24.51 7.47
CA ILE A 651 -1.96 25.94 7.68
C ILE A 651 -3.25 26.54 8.27
N ALA A 652 -3.10 27.37 9.30
CA ALA A 652 -4.21 28.04 9.97
C ALA A 652 -3.84 29.46 10.42
N ASP A 653 -4.82 30.37 10.49
CA ASP A 653 -4.67 31.63 11.22
C ASP A 653 -5.10 31.41 12.68
N ARG A 654 -4.14 31.59 13.59
CA ARG A 654 -4.30 31.37 15.02
C ARG A 654 -4.92 32.57 15.75
N ARG A 655 -5.06 33.73 15.11
CA ARG A 655 -5.78 34.89 15.63
C ARG A 655 -7.26 34.79 15.28
N ASP A 656 -7.58 34.58 14.01
CA ASP A 656 -8.96 34.49 13.53
C ASP A 656 -9.62 33.14 13.83
N GLN A 657 -8.82 32.14 14.22
CA GLN A 657 -9.27 30.77 14.51
C GLN A 657 -9.93 30.10 13.30
N THR A 658 -9.34 30.35 12.13
CA THR A 658 -9.74 29.82 10.82
C THR A 658 -8.69 28.85 10.29
N LEU A 659 -9.16 27.89 9.49
CA LEU A 659 -8.33 26.96 8.75
C LEU A 659 -8.05 27.55 7.36
N VAL A 660 -6.79 27.55 6.92
CA VAL A 660 -6.36 28.17 5.65
C VAL A 660 -6.14 27.12 4.57
N SER A 661 -5.45 26.01 4.89
CA SER A 661 -5.31 24.85 3.99
C SER A 661 -6.10 23.65 4.51
N MET A 662 -6.53 22.75 3.62
CA MET A 662 -7.01 21.42 4.01
C MET A 662 -5.92 20.69 4.84
N PRO A 663 -6.26 19.94 5.91
CA PRO A 663 -5.29 19.15 6.65
C PRO A 663 -4.91 17.89 5.87
N TYR A 664 -3.65 17.84 5.43
CA TYR A 664 -3.09 16.66 4.79
C TYR A 664 -2.75 15.62 5.85
N HIS A 665 -3.29 14.40 5.72
CA HIS A 665 -3.02 13.30 6.65
C HIS A 665 -1.86 12.45 6.11
N VAL A 666 -0.66 12.75 6.59
CA VAL A 666 0.60 12.09 6.28
C VAL A 666 0.57 10.64 6.79
N CYS A 667 0.18 9.72 5.91
CA CYS A 667 0.04 8.29 6.21
C CYS A 667 1.28 7.45 5.86
N THR A 668 2.33 8.09 5.31
CA THR A 668 3.37 7.45 4.49
C THR A 668 4.81 7.71 4.97
N LEU A 669 4.99 8.60 5.96
CA LEU A 669 6.28 9.03 6.48
C LEU A 669 7.04 7.88 7.18
N LYS A 670 8.10 7.41 6.53
CA LYS A 670 9.09 6.49 7.10
C LYS A 670 10.27 7.24 7.67
N ASP A 671 11.13 7.75 6.80
CA ASP A 671 12.38 8.44 7.18
C ASP A 671 12.39 9.90 6.70
N SER A 672 11.90 10.16 5.48
CA SER A 672 11.65 11.49 4.94
C SER A 672 10.41 11.48 4.05
N GLU A 673 9.63 12.56 4.07
CA GLU A 673 8.52 12.81 3.15
C GLU A 673 8.40 14.30 2.86
N GLU A 674 7.99 14.65 1.64
CA GLU A 674 7.77 16.03 1.19
C GLU A 674 6.30 16.19 0.83
N VAL A 675 5.66 17.23 1.37
CA VAL A 675 4.21 17.46 1.30
C VAL A 675 3.95 18.90 0.89
N GLU A 676 3.18 19.09 -0.17
CA GLU A 676 2.73 20.40 -0.63
C GLU A 676 1.39 20.78 0.01
N LEU A 677 1.31 21.95 0.63
CA LEU A 677 0.04 22.55 1.06
C LEU A 677 -0.27 23.77 0.19
N LYS A 678 -1.32 23.66 -0.64
CA LYS A 678 -1.79 24.74 -1.52
C LYS A 678 -2.97 25.48 -0.89
N PHE A 679 -2.98 26.81 -1.00
CA PHE A 679 -4.10 27.66 -0.58
C PHE A 679 -4.11 28.99 -1.37
N PRO A 680 -5.27 29.63 -1.58
CA PRO A 680 -5.34 30.91 -2.26
C PRO A 680 -4.78 32.05 -1.38
N ALA A 681 -3.99 32.94 -1.97
CA ALA A 681 -3.55 34.17 -1.35
C ALA A 681 -4.75 35.08 -1.03
N PRO A 682 -4.75 35.81 0.10
CA PRO A 682 -5.75 36.83 0.38
C PRO A 682 -5.90 37.85 -0.76
N SER A 683 -7.15 38.22 -1.08
CA SER A 683 -7.50 39.22 -2.10
C SER A 683 -7.16 40.67 -1.72
N LYS A 684 -6.36 40.88 -0.67
CA LYS A 684 -5.91 42.18 -0.19
C LYS A 684 -4.41 42.11 0.07
N THR A 685 -3.72 43.17 -0.32
CA THR A 685 -2.27 43.31 -0.13
C THR A 685 -1.93 43.53 1.35
N GLY A 686 -0.72 43.11 1.75
CA GLY A 686 -0.20 43.27 3.11
C GLY A 686 0.36 41.98 3.73
N ASN A 687 0.80 42.10 5.00
CA ASN A 687 1.62 41.09 5.67
C ASN A 687 0.77 40.22 6.60
N TYR A 688 0.45 39.02 6.15
CA TYR A 688 -0.27 37.99 6.90
C TYR A 688 0.71 37.13 7.73
N GLN A 689 0.20 36.53 8.81
CA GLN A 689 0.99 35.66 9.70
C GLN A 689 0.16 34.43 10.05
N TYR A 690 0.41 33.34 9.34
CA TYR A 690 -0.21 32.05 9.59
C TYR A 690 0.72 31.16 10.42
N SER A 691 0.33 29.91 10.63
CA SER A 691 1.21 28.90 11.20
C SER A 691 1.06 27.58 10.46
N VAL A 692 2.19 26.99 10.08
CA VAL A 692 2.25 25.57 9.66
C VAL A 692 2.24 24.74 10.94
N ILE A 693 1.26 23.86 11.07
CA ILE A 693 1.04 23.03 12.25
C ILE A 693 1.17 21.56 11.85
N LEU A 694 2.06 20.86 12.55
CA LEU A 694 2.23 19.41 12.49
C LEU A 694 1.69 18.82 13.79
N ARG A 695 0.61 18.05 13.72
CA ARG A 695 0.00 17.38 14.88
C ARG A 695 0.10 15.87 14.71
N SER A 696 0.51 15.16 15.77
CA SER A 696 0.50 13.69 15.73
C SER A 696 -0.92 13.16 15.79
N ASP A 697 -1.23 12.07 15.09
CA ASP A 697 -2.48 11.33 15.31
C ASP A 697 -2.40 10.42 16.54
N SER A 698 -1.21 9.90 16.86
CA SER A 698 -1.05 8.77 17.79
C SER A 698 -0.36 9.10 19.12
N TYR A 699 0.29 10.26 19.28
CA TYR A 699 1.02 10.63 20.51
C TYR A 699 0.65 12.04 21.02
N LEU A 700 0.60 12.22 22.33
CA LEU A 700 0.44 13.54 22.97
C LEU A 700 1.80 14.22 23.15
N GLY A 701 1.86 15.53 22.91
CA GLY A 701 3.02 16.37 23.23
C GLY A 701 4.16 16.37 22.20
N LEU A 702 3.96 15.78 21.02
CA LEU A 702 4.92 15.80 19.90
C LEU A 702 4.58 16.84 18.81
N ASP A 703 3.50 17.59 18.99
CA ASP A 703 3.03 18.63 18.08
C ASP A 703 4.06 19.75 17.86
N GLN A 704 4.10 20.30 16.65
CA GLN A 704 4.96 21.43 16.27
C GLN A 704 4.14 22.53 15.60
N ILE A 705 4.50 23.78 15.88
CA ILE A 705 3.92 24.99 15.29
C ILE A 705 5.08 25.84 14.79
N LYS A 706 5.16 26.09 13.48
CA LYS A 706 6.10 27.07 12.90
C LYS A 706 5.32 28.28 12.39
N PRO A 707 5.70 29.52 12.76
CA PRO A 707 5.09 30.71 12.20
C PRO A 707 5.46 30.83 10.72
N LEU A 708 4.47 31.16 9.90
CA LEU A 708 4.63 31.43 8.48
C LEU A 708 4.27 32.89 8.23
N LYS A 709 5.22 33.69 7.75
CA LYS A 709 4.92 35.03 7.22
C LYS A 709 4.54 34.90 5.76
N LEU A 710 3.58 35.69 5.33
CA LEU A 710 3.11 35.78 3.96
C LEU A 710 2.97 37.26 3.64
N GLU A 711 3.75 37.77 2.69
CA GLU A 711 3.72 39.19 2.30
C GLU A 711 3.08 39.23 0.91
N VAL A 712 1.89 39.83 0.83
CA VAL A 712 1.03 39.79 -0.36
C VAL A 712 1.13 41.12 -1.09
N HIS A 713 1.68 41.06 -2.29
CA HIS A 713 1.89 42.20 -3.19
C HIS A 713 0.68 42.39 -4.11
N GLU A 714 0.57 43.59 -4.68
CA GLU A 714 -0.38 43.85 -5.76
C GLU A 714 0.05 43.08 -7.00
N ALA A 715 -0.90 42.52 -7.75
CA ALA A 715 -0.57 41.86 -9.01
C ALA A 715 0.03 42.90 -9.97
N LYS A 716 1.09 42.52 -10.71
CA LYS A 716 1.56 43.33 -11.85
C LYS A 716 0.36 43.48 -12.80
N ALA A 717 0.02 44.71 -13.18
CA ALA A 717 -0.96 44.90 -14.25
C ALA A 717 -0.42 44.22 -15.51
N MET A 718 -1.24 43.42 -16.18
CA MET A 718 -0.84 42.86 -17.47
C MET A 718 -0.62 44.01 -18.44
N LEU A 719 0.50 43.97 -19.16
CA LEU A 719 0.71 44.84 -20.31
C LEU A 719 -0.11 44.25 -21.45
N ASP A 720 -1.25 44.88 -21.78
CA ASP A 720 -2.18 44.41 -22.82
C ASP A 720 -1.50 44.24 -24.20
N ASN A 721 -0.35 44.90 -24.42
CA ASN A 721 0.46 44.78 -25.62
C ASN A 721 1.66 43.83 -25.41
N HIS A 722 1.46 42.52 -25.53
CA HIS A 722 2.53 41.64 -26.01
C HIS A 722 2.53 41.68 -27.55
N PRO A 723 3.59 42.17 -28.22
CA PRO A 723 3.60 42.51 -29.66
C PRO A 723 3.67 41.30 -30.60
N GLN A 724 2.99 40.22 -30.22
CA GLN A 724 2.81 38.98 -30.97
C GLN A 724 1.32 38.67 -31.22
N TRP A 725 0.42 39.46 -30.62
CA TRP A 725 -1.03 39.45 -30.91
C TRP A 725 -1.47 40.57 -31.86
N ASP A 726 -0.57 41.53 -32.15
CA ASP A 726 -0.69 42.44 -33.29
C ASP A 726 -0.47 41.65 -34.59
N ILE A 727 -1.42 40.79 -34.94
CA ILE A 727 -1.54 40.26 -36.30
C ILE A 727 -1.85 41.47 -37.19
N PRO A 728 -1.00 41.84 -38.16
CA PRO A 728 -1.35 42.92 -39.07
C PRO A 728 -2.56 42.49 -39.90
N ASP A 729 -3.53 43.41 -40.05
CA ASP A 729 -4.66 43.25 -40.97
C ASP A 729 -4.13 43.26 -42.42
N THR A 730 -3.59 42.14 -42.88
CA THR A 730 -3.02 42.00 -44.22
C THR A 730 -4.10 41.82 -45.26
N GLU A 731 -4.41 42.95 -45.89
CA GLU A 731 -4.87 43.09 -47.27
C GLU A 731 -6.33 42.65 -47.52
N GLU A 732 -7.15 43.65 -47.79
CA GLU A 732 -8.49 43.53 -48.38
C GLU A 732 -8.36 42.93 -49.79
N GLU A 733 -8.54 41.61 -49.95
CA GLU A 733 -8.84 41.03 -51.26
C GLU A 733 -10.35 41.11 -51.53
N ASP A 734 -10.73 41.97 -52.47
CA ASP A 734 -12.10 42.17 -52.93
C ASP A 734 -12.65 40.91 -53.65
N GLU A 735 -13.45 40.08 -52.96
CA GLU A 735 -14.44 39.21 -53.63
C GLU A 735 -15.86 39.69 -53.28
N GLU A 736 -16.56 40.22 -54.29
CA GLU A 736 -17.90 40.81 -54.13
C GLU A 736 -19.01 39.74 -54.01
N GLN A 737 -19.85 39.89 -52.98
CA GLN A 737 -21.30 39.64 -52.95
C GLN A 737 -21.85 38.25 -53.38
N GLU A 738 -22.54 37.58 -52.46
CA GLU A 738 -24.03 37.51 -52.50
C GLU A 738 -24.61 37.01 -51.16
N ASP A 739 -25.75 37.61 -50.77
CA ASP A 739 -26.77 37.31 -49.74
C ASP A 739 -26.41 36.51 -48.45
N SER A 740 -26.63 37.00 -47.23
CA SER A 740 -27.84 37.62 -46.61
C SER A 740 -29.00 36.66 -46.33
N GLU A 741 -29.03 36.07 -45.12
CA GLU A 741 -30.09 36.37 -44.12
C GLU A 741 -29.72 35.74 -42.75
N GLY A 742 -30.22 36.33 -41.66
CA GLY A 742 -29.95 35.87 -40.29
C GLY A 742 -31.06 34.96 -39.75
N ILE A 743 -30.74 34.12 -38.77
CA ILE A 743 -31.71 33.34 -37.99
C ILE A 743 -31.47 33.63 -36.50
N GLU A 744 -32.55 33.97 -35.80
CA GLU A 744 -32.56 34.42 -34.40
C GLU A 744 -32.46 33.23 -33.41
N GLU A 745 -32.10 33.53 -32.16
CA GLU A 745 -32.15 32.58 -31.05
C GLU A 745 -33.61 32.22 -30.70
N SER A 746 -33.87 30.94 -30.41
CA SER A 746 -35.15 30.48 -29.86
C SER A 746 -34.90 29.66 -28.58
N ASP A 747 -35.15 30.29 -27.43
CA ASP A 747 -35.31 29.59 -26.15
C ASP A 747 -36.66 28.83 -26.16
N ASP A 748 -36.62 27.50 -26.03
CA ASP A 748 -37.82 26.66 -25.84
C ASP A 748 -37.98 26.31 -24.34
N GLU A 749 -38.88 27.03 -23.64
CA GLU A 749 -39.39 26.65 -22.33
C GLU A 749 -40.59 25.69 -22.46
N ASP A 750 -40.36 24.37 -22.36
CA ASP A 750 -41.43 23.36 -22.30
C ASP A 750 -41.95 23.17 -20.85
N GLU A 751 -43.08 23.81 -20.50
CA GLU A 751 -43.95 23.39 -19.39
C GLU A 751 -45.32 22.86 -19.88
N ASP A 752 -45.82 21.88 -19.13
CA ASP A 752 -47.24 21.48 -18.96
C ASP A 752 -47.99 20.55 -19.96
N ASN A 753 -48.29 19.35 -19.42
CA ASN A 753 -49.54 18.56 -19.50
C ASN A 753 -50.00 17.84 -20.79
N ASP A 754 -50.07 16.50 -20.69
CA ASP A 754 -51.33 15.72 -20.76
C ASP A 754 -51.23 14.45 -19.87
#